data_AF-A0A151MFD6-F1
#
_entry.id   AF-A0A151MFD6-F1
#
_cell.length_a   1.000
_cell.length_b   1.000
_cell.length_c   1.000
_cell.angle_alpha   90.00
_cell.angle_beta   90.00
_cell.angle_gamma   90.00
#
_symmetry.space_group_name_H-M   'P 1'
#
loop_
_entity.id
_entity.type
_entity.pdbx_description
1 polymer ?
#
loop_
_entity_poly.entity_id
_entity_poly.type
_entity_poly.pdbx_seq_one_letter_code
_entity_poly.pdbx_strand_id
1 'polypeptide(L)'
;MADGGSRQSKLAAAKKKLKEFQQKNSPGPVAAAKKKRKNKEGSRPDTPTGADDRDRPSPENIQNILKVLVSDLNRSNGVAIPSLDKRKAYFDSDVTAHNAEQLAADVPVLSNSNSLPSCGSVTPASSSMPLSQMHDADGHKNALDENRSLSSTESLRQLSEQLNGLVSQSTSYVNGESGVSSTNIKEMETRYQELAVALDSSNLTNKQLITKIEELKQQNQEAVNQLEKEKKEFEQKFVKEQAALREQLQVHIQTIGILVSEKSELQTALGHTQQAARQKTGEAEDLATRLQSSRQRVSELERTLSSISTQQKQSEKHNKELVKERDNLKLELYKHSKGSEELKQQNSELLEKLRSLVSENSAMKLDAEDLHKKLEMAELMIQQFTNQSGNLDANQQLQLALEERANLETQVTQLSESLHQLQAERDQYVEKLKEEGSIWQQRLQQLSEQVRTLTEEKEKNVMQIQELEDSIAQLLSKAVKSKDSEPAPLAGPTEAELSLQEEVQRLQKEKEELHGQYQVQVRDNEQLSRLNREQEEQLLELEKTVQRYSEESVDRQQILENMQSDKATISRALSQNRELKEQLAELQNGFVKLTNENMEVTSALQSEQHVKKELAKKIGQLQEKLAELKETVDLKTQEAQGLQEQRDQYYSHLQQYTVAYQHLAAEKEELHKQFLLQTQLMDRLQHEEVQGKVTVEMHLKELQQTKDSLAAVAKENKELQAQVSQLAAELDGKMLLRVEGDGVESEETVEETQKTSLVIPENFESHEEMVAFLMSTMSQVEKEREEMRQQLSVQKQQCRGLLQQIVVLRQEQQHTATLGGGSTTDVVPVEVHEALKTAMEKLQSRFTDVMHEKADLKERLEELEHRCIQLSGETDTIGEYIALYQSQRAILKQRHREKEEYISRLAQDKEEMKNKLLELQELVMRLVGERNEWYSKYMAAAQNPDLLANQIESAVPLERRIELNATDGEGLREVNLTDEPEQEAAVLQASSFPSNSKAPQPSPEDPTAKQIMQLLREIQNPQERLGSLLENPCIPFFYRADENDEVKIMVV
;
A
#
# COMPACT_ATOMS: atom_id res chain seq x y z
N MET A 1 6.25 -12.56 -43.87
CA MET A 1 5.26 -13.39 -43.14
C MET A 1 5.84 -14.80 -42.99
N ALA A 2 6.02 -15.35 -41.78
CA ALA A 2 6.52 -16.73 -41.61
C ALA A 2 6.28 -17.42 -40.24
N ASP A 3 5.43 -16.93 -39.32
CA ASP A 3 5.27 -17.57 -37.98
C ASP A 3 3.81 -17.71 -37.45
N GLY A 4 2.80 -17.27 -38.21
CA GLY A 4 1.39 -17.34 -37.75
C GLY A 4 0.91 -18.77 -37.41
N GLY A 5 1.40 -19.77 -38.14
CA GLY A 5 1.00 -21.18 -37.97
C GLY A 5 1.46 -21.81 -36.64
N SER A 6 2.61 -21.41 -36.11
CA SER A 6 3.17 -21.96 -34.86
C SER A 6 2.24 -21.67 -33.67
N ARG A 7 1.83 -20.41 -33.51
CA ARG A 7 0.91 -19.99 -32.44
C ARG A 7 -0.46 -20.65 -32.57
N GLN A 8 -1.01 -20.73 -33.78
CA GLN A 8 -2.35 -21.28 -34.01
C GLN A 8 -2.40 -22.81 -33.79
N SER A 9 -1.34 -23.54 -34.18
CA SER A 9 -1.18 -24.97 -33.90
C SER A 9 -1.08 -25.25 -32.38
N LYS A 10 -0.23 -24.48 -31.66
CA LYS A 10 -0.12 -24.57 -30.20
C LYS A 10 -1.46 -24.30 -29.49
N LEU A 11 -2.24 -23.32 -29.96
CA LEU A 11 -3.56 -22.98 -29.41
C LEU A 11 -4.61 -24.08 -29.68
N ALA A 12 -4.55 -24.73 -30.86
CA ALA A 12 -5.38 -25.91 -31.16
C ALA A 12 -5.03 -27.12 -30.27
N ALA A 13 -3.74 -27.39 -30.06
CA ALA A 13 -3.26 -28.45 -29.17
C ALA A 13 -3.66 -28.20 -27.70
N ALA A 14 -3.57 -26.96 -27.23
CA ALA A 14 -4.04 -26.56 -25.90
C ALA A 14 -5.56 -26.76 -25.74
N LYS A 15 -6.36 -26.33 -26.73
CA LYS A 15 -7.82 -26.56 -26.75
C LYS A 15 -8.17 -28.06 -26.77
N LYS A 16 -7.41 -28.90 -27.47
CA LYS A 16 -7.61 -30.36 -27.45
C LYS A 16 -7.32 -30.94 -26.06
N LYS A 17 -6.19 -30.61 -25.43
CA LYS A 17 -5.86 -31.06 -24.07
C LYS A 17 -6.88 -30.59 -23.03
N LEU A 18 -7.35 -29.33 -23.12
CA LEU A 18 -8.39 -28.81 -22.24
C LEU A 18 -9.71 -29.59 -22.40
N LYS A 19 -10.10 -29.93 -23.64
CA LYS A 19 -11.29 -30.73 -23.91
C LYS A 19 -11.16 -32.16 -23.37
N GLU A 20 -10.00 -32.80 -23.54
CA GLU A 20 -9.71 -34.13 -22.96
C GLU A 20 -9.71 -34.11 -21.42
N PHE A 21 -9.24 -33.03 -20.79
CA PHE A 21 -9.28 -32.86 -19.33
C PHE A 21 -10.71 -32.68 -18.82
N GLN A 22 -11.51 -31.83 -19.46
CA GLN A 22 -12.93 -31.64 -19.13
C GLN A 22 -13.75 -32.93 -19.35
N GLN A 23 -13.44 -33.71 -20.38
CA GLN A 23 -14.14 -34.96 -20.68
C GLN A 23 -13.79 -36.10 -19.70
N LYS A 24 -12.67 -36.01 -18.96
CA LYS A 24 -12.28 -36.97 -17.91
C LYS A 24 -12.81 -36.61 -16.51
N ASN A 25 -13.15 -35.34 -16.26
CA ASN A 25 -13.54 -34.83 -14.94
C ASN A 25 -15.02 -34.47 -14.80
N SER A 26 -15.90 -34.96 -15.69
CA SER A 26 -17.35 -34.74 -15.61
C SER A 26 -18.08 -36.00 -15.11
N PRO A 27 -18.73 -35.99 -13.93
CA PRO A 27 -19.56 -37.11 -13.48
C PRO A 27 -20.74 -37.38 -14.42
N GLY A 28 -21.05 -38.66 -14.66
CA GLY A 28 -22.20 -39.06 -15.46
C GLY A 28 -23.53 -38.91 -14.71
N PRO A 29 -24.62 -38.49 -15.36
CA PRO A 29 -25.92 -38.31 -14.72
C PRO A 29 -26.62 -39.66 -14.47
N VAL A 30 -27.13 -39.86 -13.25
CA VAL A 30 -28.02 -40.98 -12.90
C VAL A 30 -29.47 -40.47 -12.89
N ALA A 31 -30.41 -41.29 -13.36
CA ALA A 31 -31.76 -40.88 -13.72
C ALA A 31 -32.68 -40.56 -12.51
N ALA A 32 -33.69 -39.71 -12.77
CA ALA A 32 -34.62 -39.22 -11.75
C ALA A 32 -35.72 -40.23 -11.37
N ALA A 33 -36.09 -40.23 -10.08
CA ALA A 33 -37.34 -40.80 -9.56
C ALA A 33 -38.24 -39.69 -8.99
N LYS A 34 -39.57 -39.87 -9.05
CA LYS A 34 -40.59 -38.83 -8.79
C LYS A 34 -41.34 -39.06 -7.46
N LYS A 35 -42.12 -38.02 -7.04
CA LYS A 35 -43.19 -37.99 -6.01
C LYS A 35 -42.69 -37.68 -4.57
N LYS A 36 -43.42 -36.95 -3.70
CA LYS A 36 -44.68 -36.17 -3.86
C LYS A 36 -44.77 -35.07 -2.75
N ARG A 37 -45.50 -33.97 -3.01
CA ARG A 37 -45.95 -33.00 -1.97
C ARG A 37 -46.92 -33.65 -0.96
N LYS A 38 -46.87 -33.22 0.32
CA LYS A 38 -48.06 -32.81 1.09
C LYS A 38 -47.69 -31.96 2.33
N ASN A 39 -48.53 -30.98 2.67
CA ASN A 39 -48.44 -30.16 3.89
C ASN A 39 -49.20 -30.84 5.06
N LYS A 40 -48.85 -30.50 6.31
CA LYS A 40 -49.79 -29.85 7.25
C LYS A 40 -49.10 -29.32 8.51
N GLU A 41 -49.65 -28.27 9.11
CA GLU A 41 -49.37 -27.87 10.51
C GLU A 41 -50.08 -28.79 11.53
N GLY A 42 -49.67 -28.73 12.80
CA GLY A 42 -50.41 -29.35 13.91
C GLY A 42 -49.65 -29.49 15.23
N SER A 43 -49.78 -28.47 16.09
CA SER A 43 -49.74 -28.46 17.57
C SER A 43 -48.80 -29.35 18.41
N ARG A 44 -48.18 -28.67 19.39
CA ARG A 44 -47.78 -29.14 20.75
C ARG A 44 -48.99 -29.77 21.52
N PRO A 45 -48.85 -30.46 22.69
CA PRO A 45 -47.94 -30.06 23.79
C PRO A 45 -47.35 -31.19 24.70
N ASP A 46 -46.69 -30.71 25.77
CA ASP A 46 -46.45 -31.29 27.11
C ASP A 46 -45.41 -32.39 27.43
N THR A 47 -44.54 -32.01 28.38
CA THR A 47 -43.58 -32.76 29.23
C THR A 47 -44.16 -32.88 30.65
N PRO A 48 -43.82 -33.91 31.48
CA PRO A 48 -42.53 -34.02 32.20
C PRO A 48 -41.98 -35.49 32.19
N THR A 49 -40.96 -35.98 32.94
CA THR A 49 -40.02 -35.53 34.00
C THR A 49 -38.72 -36.40 33.84
N GLY A 50 -37.66 -36.47 34.67
CA GLY A 50 -37.27 -35.78 35.91
C GLY A 50 -36.28 -36.59 36.77
N ALA A 51 -35.09 -36.01 37.06
CA ALA A 51 -34.04 -36.41 38.03
C ALA A 51 -33.24 -37.74 37.83
N ASP A 52 -31.94 -37.64 38.16
CA ASP A 52 -30.97 -38.60 38.76
C ASP A 52 -30.79 -40.05 38.22
N ASP A 53 -29.62 -40.72 38.35
CA ASP A 53 -28.20 -40.34 38.50
C ASP A 53 -27.36 -41.49 37.85
N ARG A 54 -26.02 -41.37 37.76
CA ARG A 54 -24.99 -42.40 37.45
C ARG A 54 -25.46 -43.78 36.92
N ASP A 55 -24.91 -44.19 35.77
CA ASP A 55 -23.62 -44.92 35.81
C ASP A 55 -22.92 -45.05 34.44
N ARG A 56 -21.67 -45.54 34.47
CA ARG A 56 -20.85 -45.88 33.29
C ARG A 56 -21.14 -47.33 32.84
N PRO A 57 -21.20 -47.62 31.53
CA PRO A 57 -19.98 -48.17 30.92
C PRO A 57 -19.73 -47.77 29.45
N SER A 58 -18.50 -48.02 28.99
CA SER A 58 -18.14 -48.17 27.58
C SER A 58 -17.69 -49.63 27.38
N PRO A 59 -18.00 -50.29 26.25
CA PRO A 59 -16.93 -50.48 25.28
C PRO A 59 -17.34 -50.52 23.78
N GLU A 60 -16.36 -50.18 22.93
CA GLU A 60 -16.01 -50.87 21.67
C GLU A 60 -17.10 -51.21 20.62
N ASN A 61 -17.29 -50.30 19.65
CA ASN A 61 -17.03 -50.68 18.24
C ASN A 61 -16.81 -49.48 17.29
N ILE A 62 -16.38 -49.79 16.05
CA ILE A 62 -16.06 -48.85 14.95
C ILE A 62 -14.68 -48.17 15.09
N GLN A 63 -13.61 -48.97 15.14
CA GLN A 63 -12.23 -48.53 14.84
C GLN A 63 -11.53 -49.40 13.76
N ASN A 64 -12.32 -50.11 12.94
CA ASN A 64 -11.84 -51.13 12.00
C ASN A 64 -11.92 -50.75 10.50
N ILE A 65 -12.18 -49.48 10.14
CA ILE A 65 -12.33 -49.05 8.73
C ILE A 65 -11.17 -48.14 8.25
N LEU A 66 -10.26 -47.72 9.15
CA LEU A 66 -9.10 -46.86 8.81
C LEU A 66 -7.75 -47.52 9.14
N LYS A 67 -7.58 -48.81 8.78
CA LYS A 67 -6.30 -49.54 8.94
C LYS A 67 -5.93 -50.43 7.74
N VAL A 68 -6.42 -50.08 6.53
CA VAL A 68 -6.35 -50.94 5.32
C VAL A 68 -5.65 -50.28 4.12
N LEU A 69 -5.31 -48.98 4.17
CA LEU A 69 -4.79 -48.22 3.01
C LEU A 69 -3.50 -47.41 3.28
N VAL A 70 -2.53 -47.99 4.00
CA VAL A 70 -1.14 -47.46 4.09
C VAL A 70 -0.07 -48.55 3.91
N SER A 71 -0.45 -49.83 3.91
CA SER A 71 0.45 -50.95 3.56
C SER A 71 0.32 -51.31 2.08
N ASP A 72 1.42 -51.83 1.51
CA ASP A 72 1.52 -52.47 0.19
C ASP A 72 1.39 -51.57 -1.06
N LEU A 73 2.36 -50.66 -1.25
CA LEU A 73 2.87 -50.41 -2.62
C LEU A 73 4.38 -50.11 -2.68
N ASN A 74 5.20 -51.11 -2.34
CA ASN A 74 6.62 -51.14 -2.70
C ASN A 74 6.94 -52.49 -3.36
N ARG A 75 6.98 -52.54 -4.70
CA ARG A 75 7.43 -53.73 -5.44
C ARG A 75 8.22 -53.33 -6.69
N SER A 76 9.37 -53.97 -6.87
CA SER A 76 10.46 -53.51 -7.73
C SER A 76 10.32 -53.89 -9.22
N ASN A 77 10.86 -53.02 -10.08
CA ASN A 77 11.58 -53.32 -11.32
C ASN A 77 12.54 -52.12 -11.59
N GLY A 78 13.82 -52.25 -11.91
CA GLY A 78 14.65 -53.46 -11.98
C GLY A 78 15.81 -53.38 -12.98
N VAL A 79 16.88 -52.62 -12.68
CA VAL A 79 18.19 -52.63 -13.41
C VAL A 79 19.33 -52.52 -12.38
N ALA A 80 20.54 -53.01 -12.70
CA ALA A 80 21.52 -53.49 -11.73
C ALA A 80 22.90 -52.75 -11.73
N ILE A 81 23.53 -52.64 -10.53
CA ILE A 81 24.85 -53.22 -10.09
C ILE A 81 26.11 -52.94 -10.96
N PRO A 82 27.37 -52.83 -10.44
CA PRO A 82 27.92 -52.90 -9.05
C PRO A 82 28.55 -51.55 -8.57
N SER A 83 28.76 -51.18 -7.29
CA SER A 83 29.17 -51.83 -6.03
C SER A 83 30.68 -52.12 -5.86
N LEU A 84 31.34 -51.46 -4.89
CA LEU A 84 32.45 -52.05 -4.13
C LEU A 84 32.73 -51.31 -2.79
N ASP A 85 32.23 -51.87 -1.69
CA ASP A 85 32.69 -51.53 -0.34
C ASP A 85 34.14 -52.01 -0.09
N LYS A 86 34.91 -51.24 0.71
CA LYS A 86 35.82 -51.74 1.76
C LYS A 86 36.64 -50.62 2.43
N ARG A 87 36.18 -50.16 3.61
CA ARG A 87 36.72 -50.60 4.92
C ARG A 87 35.90 -49.97 6.06
N LYS A 88 35.72 -50.71 7.16
CA LYS A 88 34.92 -50.34 8.34
C LYS A 88 35.78 -50.47 9.61
N ALA A 89 35.38 -49.76 10.67
CA ALA A 89 35.84 -49.86 12.06
C ALA A 89 37.25 -49.30 12.34
N TYR A 90 37.56 -48.79 13.53
CA TYR A 90 36.81 -48.63 14.80
C TYR A 90 36.82 -47.13 15.23
N PHE A 91 36.10 -46.60 16.23
CA PHE A 91 35.48 -47.16 17.46
C PHE A 91 34.16 -46.45 17.86
N ASP A 92 33.28 -47.18 18.54
CA ASP A 92 32.24 -46.73 19.49
C ASP A 92 32.88 -46.26 20.83
N SER A 93 32.28 -45.50 21.74
CA SER A 93 31.00 -44.73 21.84
C SER A 93 31.09 -43.77 23.07
N ASP A 94 30.04 -43.00 23.34
CA ASP A 94 29.95 -41.97 24.40
C ASP A 94 30.06 -42.49 25.86
N VAL A 95 30.31 -41.58 26.82
CA VAL A 95 29.36 -41.18 27.90
C VAL A 95 30.03 -40.28 28.96
N THR A 96 29.44 -39.09 29.18
CA THR A 96 29.39 -38.15 30.37
C THR A 96 30.41 -38.28 31.53
N ALA A 97 30.84 -37.22 32.25
CA ALA A 97 30.06 -36.07 32.74
C ALA A 97 30.90 -34.93 33.38
N HIS A 98 30.23 -33.80 33.66
CA HIS A 98 30.45 -32.80 34.72
C HIS A 98 31.68 -31.86 34.77
N ASN A 99 31.34 -30.57 34.82
CA ASN A 99 31.79 -29.50 35.75
C ASN A 99 33.30 -29.34 36.06
N ALA A 100 33.87 -28.24 35.57
CA ALA A 100 34.48 -27.21 36.43
C ALA A 100 34.57 -25.88 35.67
N GLU A 101 34.24 -24.77 36.32
CA GLU A 101 34.43 -23.40 35.83
C GLU A 101 35.47 -22.67 36.67
N GLN A 102 35.99 -21.58 36.10
CA GLN A 102 36.52 -20.38 36.77
C GLN A 102 37.94 -20.37 37.42
N LEU A 103 38.71 -19.37 36.95
CA LEU A 103 39.77 -18.59 37.64
C LEU A 103 41.13 -19.29 37.95
N ALA A 104 42.27 -18.59 38.09
CA ALA A 104 42.76 -17.30 37.55
C ALA A 104 44.29 -17.14 37.83
N ALA A 105 44.87 -16.03 37.36
CA ALA A 105 46.11 -15.31 37.75
C ALA A 105 46.66 -15.53 39.20
N ASP A 106 47.94 -15.29 39.54
CA ASP A 106 49.16 -14.90 38.79
C ASP A 106 50.43 -14.99 39.71
N VAL A 107 51.61 -15.38 39.16
CA VAL A 107 52.98 -14.75 39.29
C VAL A 107 53.57 -14.48 40.73
N PRO A 108 54.86 -14.11 40.99
CA PRO A 108 56.17 -14.23 40.27
C PRO A 108 57.22 -15.11 41.01
N VAL A 109 58.48 -15.18 40.52
CA VAL A 109 59.74 -14.74 41.22
C VAL A 109 61.05 -15.38 40.67
N LEU A 110 61.81 -14.57 39.92
CA LEU A 110 63.29 -14.43 39.83
C LEU A 110 64.28 -15.46 39.19
N SER A 111 65.11 -14.88 38.29
CA SER A 111 66.61 -14.95 38.22
C SER A 111 67.38 -15.93 37.30
N ASN A 112 67.71 -15.40 36.12
CA ASN A 112 69.00 -15.44 35.38
C ASN A 112 70.19 -16.29 35.91
N SER A 113 70.91 -16.94 34.98
CA SER A 113 72.28 -16.52 34.60
C SER A 113 72.79 -17.20 33.31
N ASN A 114 73.68 -16.51 32.58
CA ASN A 114 74.33 -17.00 31.36
C ASN A 114 75.70 -17.64 31.65
N SER A 115 76.09 -18.69 30.91
CA SER A 115 77.37 -18.74 30.16
C SER A 115 77.63 -20.09 29.48
N LEU A 116 78.18 -20.04 28.26
CA LEU A 116 78.92 -21.13 27.62
C LEU A 116 80.41 -20.97 27.93
N PRO A 117 81.21 -22.04 27.89
CA PRO A 117 82.18 -22.12 26.80
C PRO A 117 82.34 -23.53 26.19
N SER A 118 83.28 -23.65 25.24
CA SER A 118 83.44 -24.76 24.29
C SER A 118 84.60 -25.73 24.64
N CYS A 119 84.63 -26.84 23.90
CA CYS A 119 85.77 -27.73 23.59
C CYS A 119 85.93 -29.04 24.42
N GLY A 120 86.20 -30.15 23.72
CA GLY A 120 86.46 -31.47 24.30
C GLY A 120 86.08 -32.64 23.38
N SER A 121 87.01 -33.09 22.52
CA SER A 121 86.78 -34.15 21.51
C SER A 121 87.24 -35.55 21.96
N VAL A 122 86.51 -36.61 21.56
CA VAL A 122 87.03 -38.01 21.60
C VAL A 122 86.60 -38.82 20.36
N THR A 123 87.50 -38.90 19.36
CA THR A 123 87.72 -39.98 18.35
C THR A 123 86.55 -40.59 17.54
N PRO A 124 86.83 -41.06 16.31
CA PRO A 124 87.18 -42.50 16.21
C PRO A 124 88.50 -42.78 15.47
N ALA A 125 89.01 -44.00 15.66
CA ALA A 125 90.10 -44.61 14.90
C ALA A 125 89.51 -45.72 13.97
N SER A 126 90.20 -46.39 13.05
CA SER A 126 91.61 -46.37 12.61
C SER A 126 91.75 -46.99 11.19
N SER A 127 92.98 -47.18 10.70
CA SER A 127 93.36 -47.70 9.35
C SER A 127 93.01 -46.78 8.18
N SER A 128 93.90 -46.28 7.32
CA SER A 128 95.32 -46.55 7.00
C SER A 128 95.65 -47.81 6.17
N MET A 129 95.91 -47.60 4.87
CA MET A 129 97.25 -47.68 4.27
C MET A 129 97.32 -46.78 3.00
N PRO A 130 98.50 -46.35 2.53
CA PRO A 130 98.63 -45.17 1.66
C PRO A 130 99.05 -45.46 0.20
N LEU A 131 98.99 -44.42 -0.64
CA LEU A 131 99.98 -44.20 -1.69
C LEU A 131 100.28 -42.69 -1.82
N SER A 132 101.48 -42.36 -2.32
CA SER A 132 102.09 -41.03 -2.16
C SER A 132 101.46 -39.91 -3.00
N GLN A 133 101.69 -38.69 -2.53
CA GLN A 133 101.39 -37.43 -3.23
C GLN A 133 102.25 -37.29 -4.49
N MET A 134 101.71 -36.56 -5.49
CA MET A 134 102.49 -35.89 -6.52
C MET A 134 102.60 -34.39 -6.20
N HIS A 135 103.65 -33.75 -6.73
CA HIS A 135 103.89 -32.30 -6.70
C HIS A 135 102.93 -31.56 -7.69
N ASP A 136 102.83 -30.24 -7.81
CA ASP A 136 103.76 -29.09 -7.68
C ASP A 136 103.03 -27.85 -7.04
N ALA A 137 103.68 -26.92 -6.31
CA ALA A 137 104.56 -25.77 -6.70
C ALA A 137 103.82 -24.63 -7.46
N ASP A 138 104.22 -23.35 -7.47
CA ASP A 138 105.20 -22.51 -6.73
C ASP A 138 104.49 -21.14 -6.43
N GLY A 139 104.94 -20.14 -5.67
CA GLY A 139 106.22 -19.80 -5.03
C GLY A 139 106.05 -18.65 -4.04
N HIS A 140 107.02 -17.78 -3.74
CA HIS A 140 108.40 -17.61 -4.23
C HIS A 140 109.25 -17.01 -3.08
N LYS A 141 110.54 -17.39 -2.98
CA LYS A 141 111.66 -16.44 -2.75
C LYS A 141 113.03 -17.14 -2.83
N ASN A 142 113.98 -16.50 -3.50
CA ASN A 142 115.24 -17.12 -3.91
C ASN A 142 116.38 -16.83 -2.93
N ALA A 143 117.17 -17.85 -2.62
CA ALA A 143 118.61 -17.78 -2.45
C ALA A 143 119.19 -19.15 -2.83
N LEU A 144 120.16 -19.18 -3.75
CA LEU A 144 120.78 -20.41 -4.26
C LEU A 144 122.06 -20.71 -3.49
N ASP A 145 122.33 -21.99 -3.22
CA ASP A 145 123.62 -22.57 -3.59
C ASP A 145 123.49 -24.10 -3.80
N GLU A 146 124.46 -24.71 -4.50
CA GLU A 146 124.20 -25.94 -5.26
C GLU A 146 124.76 -27.26 -4.69
N ASN A 147 123.93 -28.31 -4.81
CA ASN A 147 124.26 -29.67 -5.26
C ASN A 147 125.39 -30.53 -4.62
N ARG A 148 124.94 -31.72 -4.19
CA ARG A 148 125.46 -33.05 -4.62
C ARG A 148 126.74 -33.61 -3.95
N SER A 149 126.52 -34.47 -2.96
CA SER A 149 127.53 -35.41 -2.42
C SER A 149 126.95 -36.79 -2.09
N LEU A 150 126.87 -37.67 -3.09
CA LEU A 150 126.65 -39.11 -2.91
C LEU A 150 127.91 -39.89 -3.30
N SER A 151 128.20 -40.95 -2.54
CA SER A 151 129.30 -41.91 -2.73
C SER A 151 130.72 -41.32 -2.86
N SER A 152 131.31 -40.97 -1.71
CA SER A 152 132.73 -40.61 -1.58
C SER A 152 133.57 -41.62 -0.78
N THR A 153 132.96 -42.67 -0.22
CA THR A 153 133.63 -43.68 0.62
C THR A 153 134.20 -44.87 -0.16
N GLU A 154 133.62 -45.24 -1.30
CA GLU A 154 134.10 -46.37 -2.11
C GLU A 154 135.29 -45.97 -3.01
N SER A 155 135.26 -44.77 -3.58
CA SER A 155 136.38 -44.20 -4.36
C SER A 155 137.65 -44.06 -3.52
N LEU A 156 137.53 -43.70 -2.24
CA LEU A 156 138.66 -43.65 -1.30
C LEU A 156 139.21 -45.04 -0.96
N ARG A 157 138.40 -46.11 -1.07
CA ARG A 157 138.86 -47.49 -0.87
C ARG A 157 139.70 -47.97 -2.05
N GLN A 158 139.24 -47.75 -3.28
CA GLN A 158 140.00 -48.11 -4.49
C GLN A 158 141.30 -47.30 -4.61
N LEU A 159 141.30 -46.01 -4.28
CA LEU A 159 142.53 -45.20 -4.26
C LEU A 159 143.53 -45.66 -3.18
N SER A 160 143.04 -46.12 -2.01
CA SER A 160 143.88 -46.71 -0.96
C SER A 160 144.57 -48.01 -1.44
N GLU A 161 143.82 -48.89 -2.10
CA GLU A 161 144.32 -50.18 -2.61
C GLU A 161 145.29 -49.99 -3.80
N GLN A 162 145.11 -48.97 -4.64
CA GLN A 162 145.98 -48.72 -5.80
C GLN A 162 147.27 -47.93 -5.48
N LEU A 163 147.33 -47.12 -4.43
CA LEU A 163 148.53 -46.30 -4.14
C LEU A 163 149.65 -47.04 -3.39
N ASN A 164 149.34 -48.02 -2.54
CA ASN A 164 150.38 -48.74 -1.78
C ASN A 164 150.90 -50.00 -2.52
N GLY A 165 150.18 -50.47 -3.55
CA GLY A 165 150.68 -51.50 -4.48
C GLY A 165 151.92 -51.06 -5.28
N LEU A 166 152.22 -49.76 -5.31
CA LEU A 166 153.38 -49.16 -6.00
C LEU A 166 154.64 -49.03 -5.10
N VAL A 167 154.58 -49.47 -3.84
CA VAL A 167 155.70 -49.37 -2.88
C VAL A 167 156.55 -50.66 -2.82
N SER A 168 156.17 -51.71 -3.55
CA SER A 168 156.86 -53.01 -3.54
C SER A 168 157.43 -53.44 -4.90
N GLN A 169 158.66 -52.97 -5.17
CA GLN A 169 159.65 -53.56 -6.11
C GLN A 169 159.35 -53.42 -7.63
N SER A 170 160.33 -53.39 -8.55
CA SER A 170 161.75 -53.03 -8.53
C SER A 170 162.31 -53.04 -9.97
N THR A 171 163.15 -52.07 -10.36
CA THR A 171 164.28 -52.13 -11.34
C THR A 171 164.72 -50.69 -11.64
N SER A 172 165.98 -50.22 -11.60
CA SER A 172 167.33 -50.77 -11.86
C SER A 172 167.95 -50.15 -13.14
N TYR A 173 168.58 -48.98 -13.01
CA TYR A 173 169.71 -48.48 -13.83
C TYR A 173 170.41 -47.38 -13.00
N VAL A 174 171.49 -47.62 -12.25
CA VAL A 174 172.86 -48.11 -12.57
C VAL A 174 173.80 -47.01 -13.09
N ASN A 175 174.48 -46.40 -12.11
CA ASN A 175 175.92 -46.06 -12.08
C ASN A 175 176.55 -45.02 -13.05
N GLY A 176 176.97 -43.90 -12.47
CA GLY A 176 178.33 -43.35 -12.64
C GLY A 176 178.90 -43.12 -11.23
N GLU A 177 180.21 -43.11 -10.96
CA GLU A 177 181.41 -43.05 -11.82
C GLU A 177 182.14 -44.43 -11.83
N SER A 178 183.23 -44.72 -12.57
CA SER A 178 184.28 -43.89 -13.18
C SER A 178 184.76 -44.47 -14.54
N GLY A 179 185.71 -43.81 -15.22
CA GLY A 179 186.16 -44.15 -16.59
C GLY A 179 186.87 -45.52 -16.71
N VAL A 180 187.03 -46.13 -17.90
CA VAL A 180 186.97 -45.64 -19.31
C VAL A 180 186.70 -46.86 -20.26
N SER A 181 186.38 -46.79 -21.58
CA SER A 181 186.33 -45.72 -22.59
C SER A 181 185.48 -46.08 -23.86
N SER A 182 185.10 -45.03 -24.62
CA SER A 182 184.90 -44.94 -26.09
C SER A 182 183.75 -45.67 -26.86
N THR A 183 183.05 -44.87 -27.68
CA THR A 183 182.16 -45.15 -28.86
C THR A 183 180.64 -45.43 -28.68
N ASN A 184 179.78 -44.64 -29.37
CA ASN A 184 178.33 -44.87 -29.63
C ASN A 184 177.76 -43.84 -30.67
N ILE A 185 176.71 -44.16 -31.48
CA ILE A 185 175.82 -43.12 -32.11
C ILE A 185 174.47 -43.58 -32.74
N LYS A 186 174.27 -44.83 -33.19
CA LYS A 186 173.32 -45.14 -34.28
C LYS A 186 171.83 -45.40 -33.95
N GLU A 187 171.45 -45.56 -32.68
CA GLU A 187 170.12 -46.11 -32.30
C GLU A 187 168.97 -45.09 -32.20
N MET A 188 169.25 -43.79 -32.35
CA MET A 188 168.26 -42.73 -32.07
C MET A 188 167.16 -42.57 -33.14
N GLU A 189 167.46 -42.91 -34.39
CA GLU A 189 166.66 -42.46 -35.55
C GLU A 189 165.34 -43.22 -35.72
N THR A 190 165.33 -44.54 -35.48
CA THR A 190 164.13 -45.39 -35.61
C THR A 190 163.03 -45.03 -34.61
N ARG A 191 163.39 -44.68 -33.37
CA ARG A 191 162.44 -44.35 -32.29
C ARG A 191 161.55 -43.15 -32.61
N TYR A 192 162.02 -42.19 -33.41
CA TYR A 192 161.22 -41.02 -33.79
C TYR A 192 160.09 -41.37 -34.79
N GLN A 193 160.33 -42.32 -35.70
CA GLN A 193 159.35 -42.69 -36.72
C GLN A 193 158.15 -43.46 -36.14
N GLU A 194 158.40 -44.36 -35.19
CA GLU A 194 157.35 -45.12 -34.49
C GLU A 194 156.47 -44.19 -33.65
N LEU A 195 157.07 -43.19 -33.00
CA LEU A 195 156.38 -42.20 -32.17
C LEU A 195 155.37 -41.37 -32.99
N ALA A 196 155.70 -41.03 -34.24
CA ALA A 196 154.82 -40.27 -35.13
C ALA A 196 153.57 -41.06 -35.54
N VAL A 197 153.71 -42.35 -35.88
CA VAL A 197 152.57 -43.21 -36.25
C VAL A 197 151.66 -43.49 -35.03
N ALA A 198 152.25 -43.66 -33.84
CA ALA A 198 151.49 -43.73 -32.60
C ALA A 198 150.69 -42.44 -32.34
N LEU A 199 151.32 -41.26 -32.55
CA LEU A 199 150.65 -39.97 -32.41
C LEU A 199 149.50 -39.79 -33.42
N ASP A 200 149.68 -40.16 -34.69
CA ASP A 200 148.62 -40.03 -35.71
C ASP A 200 147.44 -41.00 -35.49
N SER A 201 147.70 -42.22 -35.02
CA SER A 201 146.62 -43.12 -34.62
C SER A 201 145.84 -42.60 -33.39
N SER A 202 146.55 -42.01 -32.41
CA SER A 202 145.94 -41.30 -31.28
C SER A 202 145.14 -40.06 -31.72
N ASN A 203 145.62 -39.31 -32.70
CA ASN A 203 144.89 -38.18 -33.28
C ASN A 203 143.60 -38.63 -33.99
N LEU A 204 143.61 -39.80 -34.64
CA LEU A 204 142.44 -40.35 -35.31
C LEU A 204 141.39 -40.87 -34.31
N THR A 205 141.80 -41.60 -33.26
CA THR A 205 140.87 -42.08 -32.23
C THR A 205 140.30 -40.92 -31.41
N ASN A 206 141.10 -39.89 -31.09
CA ASN A 206 140.60 -38.67 -30.44
C ASN A 206 139.55 -37.96 -31.32
N LYS A 207 139.74 -37.86 -32.65
CA LYS A 207 138.71 -37.31 -33.55
C LYS A 207 137.41 -38.12 -33.53
N GLN A 208 137.51 -39.46 -33.56
CA GLN A 208 136.34 -40.35 -33.48
C GLN A 208 135.61 -40.23 -32.13
N LEU A 209 136.35 -40.11 -31.03
CA LEU A 209 135.79 -39.86 -29.70
C LEU A 209 135.11 -38.50 -29.61
N ILE A 210 135.71 -37.44 -30.16
CA ILE A 210 135.10 -36.09 -30.24
C ILE A 210 133.78 -36.17 -31.00
N THR A 211 133.75 -36.75 -32.21
CA THR A 211 132.48 -36.89 -32.96
C THR A 211 131.45 -37.73 -32.22
N LYS A 212 131.86 -38.78 -31.49
CA LYS A 212 130.94 -39.62 -30.70
C LYS A 212 130.39 -38.88 -29.48
N ILE A 213 131.21 -38.05 -28.82
CA ILE A 213 130.79 -37.15 -27.73
C ILE A 213 129.81 -36.10 -28.26
N GLU A 214 130.05 -35.55 -29.44
CA GLU A 214 129.23 -34.52 -30.07
C GLU A 214 127.86 -35.07 -30.54
N GLU A 215 127.85 -36.27 -31.13
CA GLU A 215 126.63 -37.05 -31.40
C GLU A 215 125.83 -37.35 -30.12
N LEU A 216 126.49 -37.84 -29.05
CA LEU A 216 125.83 -38.14 -27.78
C LEU A 216 125.29 -36.88 -27.10
N LYS A 217 126.01 -35.75 -27.21
CA LYS A 217 125.56 -34.44 -26.73
C LYS A 217 124.31 -33.97 -27.49
N GLN A 218 124.28 -34.12 -28.82
CA GLN A 218 123.12 -33.80 -29.64
C GLN A 218 121.91 -34.69 -29.29
N GLN A 219 122.10 -36.01 -29.19
CA GLN A 219 121.05 -36.95 -28.80
C GLN A 219 120.50 -36.67 -27.40
N ASN A 220 121.36 -36.31 -26.45
CA ASN A 220 120.95 -35.96 -25.10
C ASN A 220 120.19 -34.61 -25.07
N GLN A 221 120.61 -33.63 -25.87
CA GLN A 221 119.87 -32.36 -26.04
C GLN A 221 118.49 -32.59 -26.68
N GLU A 222 118.38 -33.46 -27.68
CA GLU A 222 117.11 -33.82 -28.32
C GLU A 222 116.18 -34.56 -27.34
N ALA A 223 116.71 -35.48 -26.54
CA ALA A 223 115.96 -36.15 -25.47
C ALA A 223 115.47 -35.18 -24.38
N VAL A 224 116.32 -34.24 -23.95
CA VAL A 224 115.94 -33.17 -23.01
C VAL A 224 114.84 -32.28 -23.60
N ASN A 225 114.98 -31.84 -24.85
CA ASN A 225 113.98 -31.02 -25.53
C ASN A 225 112.63 -31.74 -25.66
N GLN A 226 112.64 -33.05 -25.96
CA GLN A 226 111.43 -33.86 -26.06
C GLN A 226 110.78 -34.08 -24.69
N LEU A 227 111.55 -34.35 -23.63
CA LEU A 227 111.04 -34.44 -22.26
C LEU A 227 110.44 -33.10 -21.76
N GLU A 228 111.08 -31.97 -22.08
CA GLU A 228 110.56 -30.65 -21.72
C GLU A 228 109.25 -30.33 -22.46
N LYS A 229 109.15 -30.75 -23.73
CA LYS A 229 107.92 -30.66 -24.53
C LYS A 229 106.81 -31.55 -23.96
N GLU A 230 107.11 -32.81 -23.64
CA GLU A 230 106.15 -33.75 -23.06
C GLU A 230 105.66 -33.29 -21.68
N LYS A 231 106.54 -32.72 -20.83
CA LYS A 231 106.14 -32.05 -19.59
C LYS A 231 105.13 -30.93 -19.88
N LYS A 232 105.46 -30.01 -20.79
CA LYS A 232 104.57 -28.87 -21.13
C LYS A 232 103.23 -29.34 -21.72
N GLU A 233 103.21 -30.41 -22.51
CA GLU A 233 101.96 -30.99 -23.02
C GLU A 233 101.13 -31.69 -21.94
N PHE A 234 101.76 -32.40 -21.00
CA PHE A 234 101.09 -33.00 -19.84
C PHE A 234 100.52 -31.93 -18.92
N GLU A 235 101.32 -30.92 -18.57
CA GLU A 235 100.95 -29.80 -17.70
C GLU A 235 99.81 -28.98 -18.31
N GLN A 236 99.81 -28.76 -19.63
CA GLN A 236 98.67 -28.14 -20.32
C GLN A 236 97.40 -29.01 -20.31
N LYS A 237 97.51 -30.34 -20.42
CA LYS A 237 96.36 -31.26 -20.30
C LYS A 237 95.79 -31.23 -18.88
N PHE A 238 96.66 -31.35 -17.87
CA PHE A 238 96.29 -31.27 -16.46
C PHE A 238 95.58 -29.96 -16.11
N VAL A 239 96.08 -28.80 -16.56
CA VAL A 239 95.42 -27.50 -16.34
C VAL A 239 94.04 -27.45 -17.01
N LYS A 240 93.87 -28.03 -18.21
CA LYS A 240 92.57 -28.10 -18.90
C LYS A 240 91.56 -29.01 -18.18
N GLU A 241 91.99 -30.19 -17.74
CA GLU A 241 91.16 -31.12 -16.97
C GLU A 241 90.78 -30.53 -15.61
N GLN A 242 91.73 -29.89 -14.91
CA GLN A 242 91.50 -29.20 -13.66
C GLN A 242 90.56 -27.98 -13.82
N ALA A 243 90.58 -27.30 -14.97
CA ALA A 243 89.63 -26.24 -15.28
C ALA A 243 88.21 -26.81 -15.53
N ALA A 244 88.08 -27.86 -16.33
CA ALA A 244 86.80 -28.51 -16.61
C ALA A 244 86.14 -29.08 -15.35
N LEU A 245 86.93 -29.67 -14.44
CA LEU A 245 86.43 -30.15 -13.14
C LEU A 245 85.97 -29.01 -12.21
N ARG A 246 86.63 -27.84 -12.25
CA ARG A 246 86.16 -26.64 -11.53
C ARG A 246 84.87 -26.09 -12.13
N GLU A 247 84.75 -26.06 -13.45
CA GLU A 247 83.53 -25.63 -14.15
C GLU A 247 82.35 -26.56 -13.81
N GLN A 248 82.56 -27.88 -13.88
CA GLN A 248 81.54 -28.86 -13.48
C GLN A 248 81.13 -28.73 -12.00
N LEU A 249 82.09 -28.50 -11.10
CA LEU A 249 81.80 -28.24 -9.69
C LEU A 249 80.99 -26.95 -9.50
N GLN A 250 81.32 -25.87 -10.23
CA GLN A 250 80.60 -24.61 -10.18
C GLN A 250 79.15 -24.76 -10.67
N VAL A 251 78.93 -25.51 -11.76
CA VAL A 251 77.58 -25.84 -12.27
C VAL A 251 76.80 -26.65 -11.23
N HIS A 252 77.41 -27.67 -10.61
CA HIS A 252 76.74 -28.45 -9.55
C HIS A 252 76.39 -27.61 -8.32
N ILE A 253 77.27 -26.71 -7.88
CA ILE A 253 76.98 -25.76 -6.79
C ILE A 253 75.79 -24.87 -7.15
N GLN A 254 75.74 -24.34 -8.37
CA GLN A 254 74.63 -23.51 -8.85
C GLN A 254 73.32 -24.31 -8.93
N THR A 255 73.35 -25.54 -9.45
CA THR A 255 72.18 -26.45 -9.50
C THR A 255 71.66 -26.79 -8.11
N ILE A 256 72.55 -27.07 -7.15
CA ILE A 256 72.16 -27.31 -5.75
C ILE A 256 71.55 -26.04 -5.14
N GLY A 257 72.11 -24.86 -5.43
CA GLY A 257 71.54 -23.57 -4.98
C GLY A 257 70.12 -23.33 -5.48
N ILE A 258 69.87 -23.59 -6.76
CA ILE A 258 68.53 -23.48 -7.38
C ILE A 258 67.56 -24.48 -6.71
N LEU A 259 67.93 -25.75 -6.60
CA LEU A 259 67.08 -26.77 -5.97
C LEU A 259 66.80 -26.49 -4.48
N VAL A 260 67.73 -25.86 -3.75
CA VAL A 260 67.52 -25.45 -2.35
C VAL A 260 66.59 -24.24 -2.24
N SER A 261 66.69 -23.26 -3.15
CA SER A 261 65.76 -22.12 -3.20
C SER A 261 64.36 -22.56 -3.62
N GLU A 262 64.21 -23.32 -4.70
CA GLU A 262 62.93 -23.91 -5.13
C GLU A 262 62.27 -24.74 -4.02
N LYS A 263 63.05 -25.59 -3.33
CA LYS A 263 62.54 -26.36 -2.19
C LYS A 263 62.07 -25.45 -1.05
N SER A 264 62.81 -24.38 -0.74
CA SER A 264 62.43 -23.42 0.30
C SER A 264 61.14 -22.68 -0.07
N GLU A 265 61.03 -22.19 -1.31
CA GLU A 265 59.85 -21.50 -1.83
C GLU A 265 58.62 -22.42 -1.84
N LEU A 266 58.75 -23.65 -2.33
CA LEU A 266 57.68 -24.66 -2.30
C LEU A 266 57.27 -25.03 -0.88
N GLN A 267 58.22 -25.15 0.06
CA GLN A 267 57.93 -25.42 1.47
C GLN A 267 57.20 -24.24 2.14
N THR A 268 57.56 -23.01 1.81
CA THR A 268 56.86 -21.79 2.27
C THR A 268 55.46 -21.69 1.66
N ALA A 269 55.31 -21.95 0.36
CA ALA A 269 54.01 -21.96 -0.32
C ALA A 269 53.08 -23.07 0.22
N LEU A 270 53.63 -24.25 0.56
CA LEU A 270 52.90 -25.33 1.22
C LEU A 270 52.45 -24.91 2.63
N GLY A 271 53.29 -24.22 3.39
CA GLY A 271 52.93 -23.67 4.69
C GLY A 271 51.78 -22.66 4.61
N HIS A 272 51.87 -21.69 3.69
CA HIS A 272 50.81 -20.70 3.46
C HIS A 272 49.49 -21.34 2.98
N THR A 273 49.55 -22.27 2.04
CA THR A 273 48.33 -22.95 1.53
C THR A 273 47.70 -23.87 2.58
N GLN A 274 48.50 -24.56 3.41
CA GLN A 274 47.98 -25.34 4.54
C GLN A 274 47.33 -24.44 5.61
N GLN A 275 47.90 -23.27 5.89
CA GLN A 275 47.33 -22.33 6.86
C GLN A 275 46.03 -21.69 6.34
N ALA A 276 45.98 -21.30 5.07
CA ALA A 276 44.77 -20.79 4.43
C ALA A 276 43.65 -21.86 4.40
N ALA A 277 43.99 -23.13 4.16
CA ALA A 277 43.05 -24.23 4.24
C ALA A 277 42.46 -24.40 5.65
N ARG A 278 43.30 -24.35 6.71
CA ARG A 278 42.84 -24.40 8.11
C ARG A 278 41.90 -23.25 8.45
N GLN A 279 42.22 -22.03 8.02
CA GLN A 279 41.36 -20.85 8.22
C GLN A 279 40.00 -21.05 7.55
N LYS A 280 39.97 -21.54 6.30
CA LYS A 280 38.73 -21.83 5.57
C LYS A 280 37.93 -23.00 6.16
N THR A 281 38.57 -23.97 6.82
CA THR A 281 37.87 -24.98 7.62
C THR A 281 37.16 -24.33 8.82
N GLY A 282 37.86 -23.50 9.60
CA GLY A 282 37.25 -22.78 10.74
C GLY A 282 36.08 -21.89 10.32
N GLU A 283 36.25 -21.09 9.26
CA GLU A 283 35.15 -20.29 8.69
C GLU A 283 33.94 -21.14 8.29
N ALA A 284 34.15 -22.36 7.77
CA ALA A 284 33.06 -23.27 7.41
C ALA A 284 32.36 -23.88 8.63
N GLU A 285 33.10 -24.14 9.72
CA GLU A 285 32.56 -24.62 10.99
C GLU A 285 31.75 -23.53 11.72
N ASP A 286 32.23 -22.28 11.73
CA ASP A 286 31.49 -21.11 12.22
C ASP A 286 30.19 -20.86 11.42
N LEU A 287 30.25 -20.98 10.09
CA LEU A 287 29.07 -20.89 9.23
C LEU A 287 28.09 -22.06 9.45
N ALA A 288 28.59 -23.26 9.72
CA ALA A 288 27.76 -24.43 10.00
C ALA A 288 27.03 -24.32 11.35
N THR A 289 27.72 -23.90 12.41
CA THR A 289 27.11 -23.67 13.74
C THR A 289 26.09 -22.53 13.71
N ARG A 290 26.40 -21.41 13.01
CA ARG A 290 25.47 -20.30 12.78
C ARG A 290 24.24 -20.70 11.95
N LEU A 291 24.40 -21.60 10.97
CA LEU A 291 23.27 -22.17 10.22
C LEU A 291 22.42 -23.10 11.11
N GLN A 292 23.04 -23.87 12.01
CA GLN A 292 22.33 -24.74 12.95
C GLN A 292 21.50 -23.94 13.96
N SER A 293 22.06 -22.90 14.58
CA SER A 293 21.32 -22.04 15.51
C SER A 293 20.21 -21.25 14.82
N SER A 294 20.44 -20.80 13.57
CA SER A 294 19.39 -20.21 12.73
C SER A 294 18.23 -21.18 12.47
N ARG A 295 18.52 -22.44 12.12
CA ARG A 295 17.49 -23.49 11.95
C ARG A 295 16.72 -23.78 13.23
N GLN A 296 17.40 -23.86 14.37
CA GLN A 296 16.76 -24.03 15.68
C GLN A 296 15.80 -22.88 15.99
N ARG A 297 16.23 -21.62 15.77
CA ARG A 297 15.38 -20.43 15.95
C ARG A 297 14.17 -20.41 15.01
N VAL A 298 14.30 -20.88 13.77
CA VAL A 298 13.15 -21.05 12.85
C VAL A 298 12.17 -22.06 13.43
N SER A 299 12.62 -23.24 13.86
CA SER A 299 11.72 -24.25 14.45
C SER A 299 11.19 -23.93 15.85
N GLU A 300 11.73 -22.92 16.52
CA GLU A 300 11.12 -22.28 17.69
C GLU A 300 10.01 -21.31 17.27
N LEU A 301 10.27 -20.43 16.28
CA LEU A 301 9.29 -19.51 15.73
C LEU A 301 8.08 -20.23 15.08
N GLU A 302 8.30 -21.37 14.42
CA GLU A 302 7.23 -22.23 13.91
C GLU A 302 6.32 -22.76 15.03
N ARG A 303 6.87 -23.06 16.21
CA ARG A 303 6.10 -23.48 17.39
C ARG A 303 5.36 -22.32 18.03
N THR A 304 5.98 -21.14 18.17
CA THR A 304 5.30 -19.97 18.76
C THR A 304 4.19 -19.46 17.85
N LEU A 305 4.40 -19.41 16.53
CA LEU A 305 3.35 -19.13 15.54
C LEU A 305 2.20 -20.15 15.59
N SER A 306 2.51 -21.44 15.75
CA SER A 306 1.49 -22.49 15.92
C SER A 306 0.67 -22.27 17.20
N SER A 307 1.34 -21.98 18.32
CA SER A 307 0.70 -21.67 19.61
C SER A 307 -0.21 -20.44 19.51
N ILE A 308 0.31 -19.33 18.98
CA ILE A 308 -0.44 -18.09 18.74
C ILE A 308 -1.64 -18.34 17.82
N SER A 309 -1.50 -19.16 16.77
CA SER A 309 -2.63 -19.54 15.90
C SER A 309 -3.72 -20.31 16.65
N THR A 310 -3.36 -21.21 17.57
CA THR A 310 -4.33 -21.90 18.43
C THR A 310 -4.99 -20.95 19.44
N GLN A 311 -4.23 -20.06 20.06
CA GLN A 311 -4.73 -19.06 21.01
C GLN A 311 -5.67 -18.05 20.33
N GLN A 312 -5.35 -17.61 19.11
CA GLN A 312 -6.23 -16.78 18.28
C GLN A 312 -7.55 -17.50 18.00
N LYS A 313 -7.52 -18.76 17.54
CA LYS A 313 -8.74 -19.55 17.28
C LYS A 313 -9.62 -19.72 18.53
N GLN A 314 -9.00 -19.88 19.70
CA GLN A 314 -9.71 -19.93 20.98
C GLN A 314 -10.31 -18.57 21.37
N SER A 315 -9.56 -17.47 21.20
CA SER A 315 -10.04 -16.10 21.42
C SER A 315 -11.19 -15.73 20.48
N GLU A 316 -11.09 -16.08 19.20
CA GLU A 316 -12.17 -15.92 18.22
C GLU A 316 -13.42 -16.73 18.58
N LYS A 317 -13.27 -17.95 19.12
CA LYS A 317 -14.39 -18.75 19.61
C LYS A 317 -15.07 -18.06 20.79
N HIS A 318 -14.30 -17.59 21.76
CA HIS A 318 -14.83 -16.87 22.93
C HIS A 318 -15.51 -15.54 22.55
N ASN A 319 -14.94 -14.78 21.61
CA ASN A 319 -15.58 -13.57 21.08
C ASN A 319 -16.90 -13.89 20.36
N LYS A 320 -16.95 -14.98 19.57
CA LYS A 320 -18.19 -15.52 18.97
C LYS A 320 -19.20 -16.07 20.01
N GLU A 321 -18.81 -16.23 21.26
CA GLU A 321 -19.69 -16.58 22.38
C GLU A 321 -20.20 -15.31 23.08
N LEU A 322 -19.32 -14.38 23.45
CA LEU A 322 -19.66 -13.05 23.99
C LEU A 322 -20.60 -12.25 23.08
N VAL A 323 -20.43 -12.32 21.75
CA VAL A 323 -21.34 -11.66 20.79
C VAL A 323 -22.75 -12.25 20.86
N LYS A 324 -22.90 -13.57 21.06
CA LYS A 324 -24.22 -14.20 21.23
C LYS A 324 -24.84 -13.83 22.57
N GLU A 325 -24.05 -13.78 23.63
CA GLU A 325 -24.51 -13.35 24.96
C GLU A 325 -25.00 -11.89 24.92
N ARG A 326 -24.24 -10.99 24.29
CA ARG A 326 -24.67 -9.61 24.02
C ARG A 326 -25.99 -9.55 23.26
N ASP A 327 -26.15 -10.34 22.21
CA ASP A 327 -27.35 -10.31 21.36
C ASP A 327 -28.57 -10.94 22.04
N ASN A 328 -28.37 -11.97 22.87
CA ASN A 328 -29.38 -12.52 23.77
C ASN A 328 -29.83 -11.47 24.81
N LEU A 329 -28.88 -10.83 25.51
CA LEU A 329 -29.18 -9.77 26.50
C LEU A 329 -29.88 -8.58 25.85
N LYS A 330 -29.50 -8.19 24.62
CA LYS A 330 -30.19 -7.15 23.85
C LYS A 330 -31.64 -7.54 23.51
N LEU A 331 -31.88 -8.81 23.19
CA LEU A 331 -33.23 -9.33 22.95
C LEU A 331 -34.07 -9.38 24.24
N GLU A 332 -33.46 -9.66 25.40
CA GLU A 332 -34.15 -9.62 26.69
C GLU A 332 -34.45 -8.20 27.15
N LEU A 333 -33.51 -7.26 27.01
CA LEU A 333 -33.75 -5.84 27.23
C LEU A 333 -34.90 -5.31 26.35
N TYR A 334 -34.99 -5.73 25.08
CA TYR A 334 -36.11 -5.38 24.21
C TYR A 334 -37.46 -5.93 24.73
N LYS A 335 -37.51 -7.20 25.18
CA LYS A 335 -38.71 -7.79 25.80
C LYS A 335 -39.11 -7.03 27.07
N HIS A 336 -38.16 -6.70 27.94
CA HIS A 336 -38.41 -5.96 29.17
C HIS A 336 -38.86 -4.51 28.89
N SER A 337 -38.29 -3.83 27.89
CA SER A 337 -38.75 -2.50 27.45
C SER A 337 -40.21 -2.55 26.99
N LYS A 338 -40.55 -3.49 26.11
CA LYS A 338 -41.92 -3.67 25.61
C LYS A 338 -42.92 -4.00 26.73
N GLY A 339 -42.55 -4.89 27.65
CA GLY A 339 -43.37 -5.19 28.83
C GLY A 339 -43.52 -3.98 29.77
N SER A 340 -42.50 -3.13 29.89
CA SER A 340 -42.57 -1.88 30.65
C SER A 340 -43.48 -0.84 29.98
N GLU A 341 -43.47 -0.76 28.65
CA GLU A 341 -44.40 0.07 27.87
C GLU A 341 -45.85 -0.40 28.01
N GLU A 342 -46.09 -1.72 27.92
CA GLU A 342 -47.41 -2.33 28.15
C GLU A 342 -47.93 -2.07 29.57
N LEU A 343 -47.10 -2.26 30.60
CA LEU A 343 -47.44 -1.94 31.99
C LEU A 343 -47.67 -0.43 32.21
N LYS A 344 -46.94 0.44 31.50
CA LYS A 344 -47.13 1.88 31.55
C LYS A 344 -48.44 2.30 30.90
N GLN A 345 -48.82 1.68 29.79
CA GLN A 345 -50.13 1.90 29.16
C GLN A 345 -51.26 1.45 30.09
N GLN A 346 -51.17 0.24 30.66
CA GLN A 346 -52.16 -0.26 31.64
C GLN A 346 -52.31 0.68 32.84
N ASN A 347 -51.20 1.22 33.37
CA ASN A 347 -51.27 2.24 34.42
C ASN A 347 -51.96 3.52 33.96
N SER A 348 -51.73 4.00 32.74
CA SER A 348 -52.45 5.19 32.23
C SER A 348 -53.96 4.94 32.05
N GLU A 349 -54.36 3.76 31.57
CA GLU A 349 -55.79 3.38 31.46
C GLU A 349 -56.46 3.24 32.83
N LEU A 350 -55.75 2.74 33.84
CA LEU A 350 -56.24 2.66 35.22
C LEU A 350 -56.34 4.05 35.88
N LEU A 351 -55.38 4.95 35.61
CA LEU A 351 -55.43 6.34 36.08
C LEU A 351 -56.57 7.14 35.44
N GLU A 352 -56.89 6.86 34.17
CA GLU A 352 -58.04 7.48 33.49
C GLU A 352 -59.37 6.96 34.04
N LYS A 353 -59.52 5.64 34.24
CA LYS A 353 -60.69 5.04 34.93
C LYS A 353 -60.84 5.56 36.36
N LEU A 354 -59.75 5.77 37.09
CA LEU A 354 -59.79 6.38 38.43
C LEU A 354 -60.26 7.84 38.35
N ARG A 355 -59.83 8.60 37.34
CA ARG A 355 -60.31 9.98 37.11
C ARG A 355 -61.80 10.02 36.75
N SER A 356 -62.30 9.11 35.90
CA SER A 356 -63.74 9.08 35.57
C SER A 356 -64.57 8.75 36.80
N LEU A 357 -64.19 7.73 37.59
CA LEU A 357 -64.86 7.38 38.84
C LEU A 357 -64.82 8.51 39.89
N VAL A 358 -63.71 9.26 40.00
CA VAL A 358 -63.64 10.44 40.87
C VAL A 358 -64.56 11.57 40.36
N SER A 359 -64.64 11.78 39.05
CA SER A 359 -65.55 12.75 38.45
C SER A 359 -67.02 12.37 38.67
N GLU A 360 -67.38 11.11 38.43
CA GLU A 360 -68.72 10.55 38.68
C GLU A 360 -69.10 10.62 40.17
N ASN A 361 -68.16 10.32 41.08
CA ASN A 361 -68.37 10.50 42.51
C ASN A 361 -68.62 11.97 42.88
N SER A 362 -67.88 12.90 42.28
CA SER A 362 -68.10 14.35 42.49
C SER A 362 -69.45 14.83 41.94
N ALA A 363 -69.91 14.28 40.81
CA ALA A 363 -71.23 14.56 40.25
C ALA A 363 -72.35 13.98 41.13
N MET A 364 -72.26 12.70 41.50
CA MET A 364 -73.20 12.05 42.43
C MET A 364 -73.24 12.76 43.80
N LYS A 365 -72.14 13.35 44.25
CA LYS A 365 -72.12 14.18 45.47
C LYS A 365 -72.89 15.50 45.28
N LEU A 366 -72.75 16.17 44.15
CA LEU A 366 -73.54 17.37 43.83
C LEU A 366 -75.03 17.04 43.68
N ASP A 367 -75.36 15.93 43.00
CA ASP A 367 -76.73 15.43 42.90
C ASP A 367 -77.31 15.04 44.27
N ALA A 368 -76.51 14.44 45.16
CA ALA A 368 -76.90 14.16 46.54
C ALA A 368 -77.09 15.43 47.38
N GLU A 369 -76.24 16.46 47.20
CA GLU A 369 -76.41 17.76 47.84
C GLU A 369 -77.68 18.48 47.32
N ASP A 370 -78.01 18.37 46.03
CA ASP A 370 -79.23 18.93 45.45
C ASP A 370 -80.49 18.12 45.81
N LEU A 371 -80.39 16.79 45.91
CA LEU A 371 -81.44 15.93 46.47
C LEU A 371 -81.63 16.21 47.96
N HIS A 372 -80.58 16.54 48.70
CA HIS A 372 -80.69 16.95 50.11
C HIS A 372 -81.41 18.30 50.23
N LYS A 373 -81.07 19.32 49.43
CA LYS A 373 -81.82 20.60 49.38
C LYS A 373 -83.29 20.40 48.97
N LYS A 374 -83.56 19.49 48.01
CA LYS A 374 -84.92 19.09 47.63
C LYS A 374 -85.63 18.34 48.76
N LEU A 375 -84.92 17.52 49.53
CA LEU A 375 -85.44 16.82 50.70
C LEU A 375 -85.74 17.80 51.83
N GLU A 376 -84.84 18.71 52.20
CA GLU A 376 -85.11 19.78 53.19
C GLU A 376 -86.33 20.61 52.79
N MET A 377 -86.45 20.98 51.51
CA MET A 377 -87.61 21.71 50.99
C MET A 377 -88.88 20.85 50.95
N ALA A 378 -88.76 19.54 50.69
CA ALA A 378 -89.86 18.59 50.76
C ALA A 378 -90.26 18.27 52.22
N GLU A 379 -89.32 18.30 53.17
CA GLU A 379 -89.55 18.17 54.62
C GLU A 379 -90.19 19.43 55.18
N LEU A 380 -89.83 20.63 54.70
CA LEU A 380 -90.54 21.87 54.98
C LEU A 380 -91.96 21.84 54.39
N MET A 381 -92.15 21.34 53.17
CA MET A 381 -93.49 21.07 52.63
C MET A 381 -94.22 19.98 53.42
N ILE A 382 -93.55 18.94 53.89
CA ILE A 382 -94.15 17.88 54.73
C ILE A 382 -94.42 18.37 56.15
N GLN A 383 -93.73 19.39 56.66
CA GLN A 383 -94.14 20.12 57.87
C GLN A 383 -95.41 20.94 57.59
N GLN A 384 -95.55 21.54 56.40
CA GLN A 384 -96.79 22.20 55.98
C GLN A 384 -97.94 21.18 55.74
N PHE A 385 -97.64 19.98 55.24
CA PHE A 385 -98.62 18.91 54.96
C PHE A 385 -98.84 17.91 56.12
N THR A 386 -98.02 17.87 57.17
CA THR A 386 -98.36 17.19 58.44
C THR A 386 -99.29 18.05 59.30
N ASN A 387 -99.37 19.35 59.01
CA ASN A 387 -100.53 20.17 59.37
C ASN A 387 -101.75 19.93 58.44
N GLN A 388 -101.64 19.13 57.35
CA GLN A 388 -102.69 18.89 56.34
C GLN A 388 -102.71 17.45 55.72
N SER A 389 -102.66 16.40 56.56
CA SER A 389 -103.09 15.00 56.31
C SER A 389 -102.98 14.36 54.90
N GLY A 390 -101.80 13.80 54.57
CA GLY A 390 -101.59 12.37 54.20
C GLY A 390 -102.00 11.80 52.82
N ASN A 391 -101.24 10.79 52.33
CA ASN A 391 -101.75 9.47 51.89
C ASN A 391 -100.69 8.47 51.34
N LEU A 392 -100.85 7.20 51.76
CA LEU A 392 -100.67 5.91 51.03
C LEU A 392 -99.38 5.48 50.28
N ASP A 393 -98.49 6.35 49.79
CA ASP A 393 -97.42 5.90 48.86
C ASP A 393 -96.25 5.08 49.51
N ALA A 394 -96.11 5.17 50.84
CA ALA A 394 -94.93 4.70 51.57
C ALA A 394 -94.60 3.20 51.43
N ASN A 395 -95.58 2.33 51.16
CA ASN A 395 -95.36 0.88 51.13
C ASN A 395 -94.60 0.39 49.88
N GLN A 396 -94.78 1.03 48.72
CA GLN A 396 -94.05 0.62 47.50
C GLN A 396 -92.61 1.13 47.51
N GLN A 397 -92.39 2.36 48.00
CA GLN A 397 -91.06 2.90 48.23
C GLN A 397 -90.26 2.06 49.24
N LEU A 398 -90.90 1.61 50.34
CA LEU A 398 -90.28 0.74 51.34
C LEU A 398 -89.81 -0.60 50.76
N GLN A 399 -90.57 -1.21 49.85
CA GLN A 399 -90.17 -2.50 49.26
C GLN A 399 -88.99 -2.34 48.28
N LEU A 400 -89.00 -1.32 47.42
CA LEU A 400 -87.85 -1.02 46.55
C LEU A 400 -86.59 -0.72 47.37
N ALA A 401 -86.71 0.09 48.43
CA ALA A 401 -85.59 0.39 49.32
C ALA A 401 -85.02 -0.86 50.02
N LEU A 402 -85.83 -1.89 50.29
CA LEU A 402 -85.35 -3.17 50.85
C LEU A 402 -84.61 -4.03 49.81
N GLU A 403 -85.05 -4.02 48.55
CA GLU A 403 -84.36 -4.71 47.45
C GLU A 403 -83.03 -4.01 47.09
N GLU A 404 -83.00 -2.67 47.08
CA GLU A 404 -81.77 -1.89 46.96
C GLU A 404 -80.82 -2.13 48.13
N ARG A 405 -81.32 -2.19 49.38
CA ARG A 405 -80.50 -2.50 50.56
C ARG A 405 -79.87 -3.90 50.47
N ALA A 406 -80.62 -4.90 49.99
CA ALA A 406 -80.10 -6.25 49.80
C ALA A 406 -79.00 -6.29 48.71
N ASN A 407 -79.21 -5.58 47.58
CA ASN A 407 -78.18 -5.46 46.54
C ASN A 407 -76.90 -4.79 47.07
N LEU A 408 -77.03 -3.69 47.81
CA LEU A 408 -75.91 -3.00 48.44
C LEU A 408 -75.21 -3.87 49.50
N GLU A 409 -75.95 -4.64 50.30
CA GLU A 409 -75.37 -5.63 51.23
C GLU A 409 -74.49 -6.65 50.48
N THR A 410 -74.91 -7.17 49.33
CA THR A 410 -74.08 -8.11 48.55
C THR A 410 -72.83 -7.46 47.93
N GLN A 411 -72.90 -6.18 47.54
CA GLN A 411 -71.74 -5.44 47.06
C GLN A 411 -70.75 -5.16 48.20
N VAL A 412 -71.25 -4.83 49.39
CA VAL A 412 -70.44 -4.65 50.60
C VAL A 412 -69.76 -5.96 51.00
N THR A 413 -70.43 -7.13 50.92
CA THR A 413 -69.76 -8.41 51.19
C THR A 413 -68.66 -8.70 50.18
N GLN A 414 -68.92 -8.54 48.87
CA GLN A 414 -67.91 -8.74 47.82
C GLN A 414 -66.69 -7.81 47.97
N LEU A 415 -66.92 -6.53 48.26
CA LEU A 415 -65.85 -5.58 48.55
C LEU A 415 -65.07 -5.98 49.80
N SER A 416 -65.76 -6.42 50.87
CA SER A 416 -65.10 -6.88 52.09
C SER A 416 -64.24 -8.13 51.87
N GLU A 417 -64.69 -9.08 51.04
CA GLU A 417 -63.93 -10.27 50.65
C GLU A 417 -62.68 -9.89 49.85
N SER A 418 -62.80 -8.98 48.88
CA SER A 418 -61.65 -8.49 48.10
C SER A 418 -60.62 -7.76 48.98
N LEU A 419 -61.08 -7.01 49.98
CA LEU A 419 -60.23 -6.32 50.95
C LEU A 419 -59.51 -7.34 51.84
N HIS A 420 -60.18 -8.40 52.30
CA HIS A 420 -59.54 -9.49 53.07
C HIS A 420 -58.50 -10.25 52.23
N GLN A 421 -58.73 -10.46 50.93
CA GLN A 421 -57.77 -11.07 50.02
C GLN A 421 -56.51 -10.20 49.86
N LEU A 422 -56.67 -8.92 49.52
CA LEU A 422 -55.55 -7.97 49.41
C LEU A 422 -54.80 -7.80 50.74
N GLN A 423 -55.50 -7.86 51.88
CA GLN A 423 -54.88 -7.85 53.20
C GLN A 423 -54.04 -9.11 53.45
N ALA A 424 -54.54 -10.30 53.10
CA ALA A 424 -53.80 -11.55 53.23
C ALA A 424 -52.57 -11.60 52.31
N GLU A 425 -52.67 -11.07 51.07
CA GLU A 425 -51.53 -10.92 50.17
C GLU A 425 -50.47 -9.99 50.75
N ARG A 426 -50.86 -8.79 51.21
CA ARG A 426 -49.98 -7.84 51.90
C ARG A 426 -49.25 -8.51 53.05
N ASP A 427 -49.97 -9.22 53.91
CA ASP A 427 -49.40 -9.84 55.10
C ASP A 427 -48.45 -11.00 54.72
N GLN A 428 -48.73 -11.74 53.65
CA GLN A 428 -47.78 -12.73 53.09
C GLN A 428 -46.51 -12.08 52.53
N TYR A 429 -46.59 -10.91 51.86
CA TYR A 429 -45.40 -10.16 51.44
C TYR A 429 -44.60 -9.61 52.63
N VAL A 430 -45.26 -9.18 53.69
CA VAL A 430 -44.61 -8.72 54.93
C VAL A 430 -43.85 -9.86 55.62
N GLU A 431 -44.42 -11.08 55.70
CA GLU A 431 -43.67 -12.23 56.23
C GLU A 431 -42.48 -12.63 55.34
N LYS A 432 -42.63 -12.66 54.01
CA LYS A 432 -41.50 -12.92 53.09
C LYS A 432 -40.34 -11.94 53.29
N LEU A 433 -40.64 -10.64 53.46
CA LEU A 433 -39.61 -9.63 53.72
C LEU A 433 -38.95 -9.78 55.10
N LYS A 434 -39.67 -10.30 56.11
CA LYS A 434 -39.07 -10.67 57.41
C LYS A 434 -38.19 -11.91 57.31
N GLU A 435 -38.60 -12.92 56.54
CA GLU A 435 -37.81 -14.14 56.29
C GLU A 435 -36.50 -13.79 55.57
N GLU A 436 -36.57 -13.03 54.48
CA GLU A 436 -35.38 -12.54 53.77
C GLU A 436 -34.49 -11.67 54.68
N GLY A 437 -35.10 -10.74 55.44
CA GLY A 437 -34.38 -9.91 56.42
C GLY A 437 -33.66 -10.74 57.48
N SER A 438 -34.30 -11.81 57.98
CA SER A 438 -33.71 -12.74 58.95
C SER A 438 -32.53 -13.52 58.35
N ILE A 439 -32.65 -13.99 57.11
CA ILE A 439 -31.56 -14.67 56.38
C ILE A 439 -30.36 -13.73 56.19
N TRP A 440 -30.58 -12.46 55.83
CA TRP A 440 -29.52 -11.48 55.71
C TRP A 440 -28.89 -11.11 57.07
N GLN A 441 -29.69 -10.98 58.12
CA GLN A 441 -29.21 -10.76 59.49
C GLN A 441 -28.36 -11.94 59.98
N GLN A 442 -28.77 -13.18 59.71
CA GLN A 442 -28.02 -14.38 60.09
C GLN A 442 -26.69 -14.47 59.33
N ARG A 443 -26.66 -14.17 58.03
CA ARG A 443 -25.41 -14.09 57.24
C ARG A 443 -24.46 -13.02 57.77
N LEU A 444 -24.99 -11.86 58.13
CA LEU A 444 -24.20 -10.76 58.72
C LEU A 444 -23.62 -11.16 60.09
N GLN A 445 -24.43 -11.83 60.93
CA GLN A 445 -23.96 -12.39 62.20
C GLN A 445 -22.85 -13.43 61.99
N GLN A 446 -23.02 -14.39 61.09
CA GLN A 446 -22.00 -15.40 60.77
C GLN A 446 -20.68 -14.79 60.27
N LEU A 447 -20.74 -13.74 59.45
CA LEU A 447 -19.55 -12.97 59.03
C LEU A 447 -18.90 -12.24 60.21
N SER A 448 -19.69 -11.60 61.08
CA SER A 448 -19.16 -10.92 62.27
C SER A 448 -18.51 -11.88 63.27
N GLU A 449 -19.07 -13.10 63.42
CA GLU A 449 -18.54 -14.17 64.26
C GLU A 449 -17.18 -14.66 63.73
N GLN A 450 -17.07 -14.89 62.41
CA GLN A 450 -15.81 -15.27 61.76
C GLN A 450 -14.73 -14.19 61.91
N VAL A 451 -15.09 -12.91 61.77
CA VAL A 451 -14.16 -11.80 62.01
C VAL A 451 -13.72 -11.77 63.48
N ARG A 452 -14.65 -11.95 64.43
CA ARG A 452 -14.36 -12.03 65.87
C ARG A 452 -13.38 -13.16 66.20
N THR A 453 -13.60 -14.37 65.68
CA THR A 453 -12.69 -15.50 65.92
C THR A 453 -11.31 -15.25 65.33
N LEU A 454 -11.20 -14.67 64.14
CA LEU A 454 -9.91 -14.32 63.52
C LEU A 454 -9.17 -13.22 64.31
N THR A 455 -9.88 -12.26 64.91
CA THR A 455 -9.24 -11.27 65.81
C THR A 455 -8.76 -11.90 67.11
N GLU A 456 -9.53 -12.81 67.71
CA GLU A 456 -9.13 -13.50 68.95
C GLU A 456 -7.96 -14.49 68.72
N GLU A 457 -7.88 -15.13 67.55
CA GLU A 457 -6.71 -15.94 67.16
C GLU A 457 -5.47 -15.06 66.94
N LYS A 458 -5.62 -13.91 66.26
CA LYS A 458 -4.54 -12.93 66.10
C LYS A 458 -4.00 -12.44 67.45
N GLU A 459 -4.87 -12.11 68.39
CA GLU A 459 -4.48 -11.64 69.73
C GLU A 459 -3.75 -12.72 70.53
N LYS A 460 -4.21 -13.98 70.49
CA LYS A 460 -3.51 -15.12 71.12
C LYS A 460 -2.11 -15.32 70.54
N ASN A 461 -1.97 -15.24 69.20
CA ASN A 461 -0.67 -15.35 68.54
C ASN A 461 0.29 -14.23 68.95
N VAL A 462 -0.21 -12.99 69.14
CA VAL A 462 0.60 -11.86 69.64
C VAL A 462 1.04 -12.09 71.09
N MET A 463 0.14 -12.54 71.97
CA MET A 463 0.50 -12.88 73.36
C MET A 463 1.55 -13.99 73.44
N GLN A 464 1.43 -15.03 72.61
CA GLN A 464 2.39 -16.14 72.56
C GLN A 464 3.78 -15.70 72.07
N ILE A 465 3.87 -14.71 71.17
CA ILE A 465 5.15 -14.10 70.77
C ILE A 465 5.77 -13.37 71.97
N GLN A 466 4.98 -12.57 72.70
CA GLN A 466 5.46 -11.81 73.85
C GLN A 466 6.04 -12.70 74.97
N GLU A 467 5.37 -13.82 75.28
CA GLU A 467 5.85 -14.79 76.28
C GLU A 467 7.19 -15.44 75.90
N LEU A 468 7.44 -15.65 74.60
CA LEU A 468 8.71 -16.19 74.11
C LEU A 468 9.86 -15.17 74.22
N GLU A 469 9.58 -13.90 73.96
CA GLU A 469 10.55 -12.79 74.12
C GLU A 469 10.99 -12.65 75.60
N ASP A 470 10.04 -12.61 76.53
CA ASP A 470 10.32 -12.52 77.98
C ASP A 470 11.13 -13.74 78.49
N SER A 471 10.88 -14.92 77.95
CA SER A 471 11.61 -16.15 78.30
C SER A 471 13.10 -16.06 77.92
N ILE A 472 13.40 -15.51 76.73
CA ILE A 472 14.76 -15.31 76.24
C ILE A 472 15.51 -14.29 77.11
N ALA A 473 14.86 -13.17 77.47
CA ALA A 473 15.45 -12.13 78.30
C ALA A 473 15.90 -12.66 79.68
N GLN A 474 15.10 -13.52 80.31
CA GLN A 474 15.43 -14.08 81.63
C GLN A 474 16.66 -15.00 81.62
N LEU A 475 16.87 -15.78 80.56
CA LEU A 475 18.01 -16.70 80.45
C LEU A 475 19.36 -15.96 80.44
N LEU A 476 19.44 -14.83 79.74
CA LEU A 476 20.65 -14.00 79.66
C LEU A 476 21.07 -13.45 81.04
N SER A 477 20.10 -13.15 81.92
CA SER A 477 20.37 -12.52 83.23
C SER A 477 21.14 -13.40 84.23
N LYS A 478 21.12 -14.73 84.06
CA LYS A 478 21.66 -15.69 85.05
C LYS A 478 23.16 -15.97 84.95
N ALA A 479 23.83 -15.55 83.88
CA ALA A 479 25.19 -16.00 83.57
C ALA A 479 26.33 -15.26 84.32
N VAL A 480 26.05 -14.18 85.06
CA VAL A 480 27.03 -13.08 85.29
C VAL A 480 27.53 -12.95 86.76
N LYS A 481 27.41 -13.96 87.63
CA LYS A 481 27.77 -13.81 89.07
C LYS A 481 28.44 -15.03 89.72
N SER A 482 29.78 -15.08 89.79
CA SER A 482 30.56 -15.87 90.77
C SER A 482 32.05 -15.47 90.88
N LYS A 483 32.65 -15.66 92.08
CA LYS A 483 34.07 -15.49 92.50
C LYS A 483 34.64 -14.08 92.78
N ASP A 484 35.59 -13.85 93.70
CA ASP A 484 35.84 -14.32 95.11
C ASP A 484 36.98 -13.50 95.79
N SER A 485 37.48 -13.85 97.00
CA SER A 485 37.84 -12.86 98.07
C SER A 485 39.19 -13.01 98.87
N GLU A 486 39.87 -11.86 99.16
CA GLU A 486 40.59 -11.42 100.42
C GLU A 486 41.98 -12.04 100.92
N PRO A 487 42.57 -11.79 102.16
CA PRO A 487 43.96 -11.25 102.32
C PRO A 487 44.91 -11.90 103.40
N ALA A 488 46.12 -11.34 103.70
CA ALA A 488 46.80 -11.20 105.04
C ALA A 488 48.32 -10.75 105.01
N PRO A 489 48.96 -10.21 106.11
CA PRO A 489 50.29 -9.51 106.06
C PRO A 489 51.32 -9.74 107.24
N LEU A 490 52.38 -8.87 107.31
CA LEU A 490 53.46 -8.64 108.34
C LEU A 490 54.81 -9.43 108.15
N ALA A 491 56.02 -9.07 108.66
CA ALA A 491 56.76 -7.86 109.13
C ALA A 491 58.24 -8.27 109.48
N GLY A 492 59.28 -7.49 109.84
CA GLY A 492 59.58 -6.03 109.93
C GLY A 492 60.88 -5.75 110.80
N PRO A 493 61.88 -4.91 110.37
CA PRO A 493 63.14 -4.60 111.13
C PRO A 493 63.10 -3.46 112.21
N THR A 494 64.03 -2.46 112.23
CA THR A 494 64.31 -1.54 113.38
C THR A 494 63.81 -0.07 113.24
N GLU A 495 63.02 0.44 114.18
CA GLU A 495 62.21 1.69 114.18
C GLU A 495 62.59 2.92 113.30
N ALA A 496 63.80 3.49 113.38
CA ALA A 496 64.13 4.70 112.60
C ALA A 496 64.59 4.39 111.16
N GLU A 497 65.36 3.31 111.00
CA GLU A 497 65.64 2.75 109.67
C GLU A 497 64.38 2.13 109.08
N LEU A 498 63.48 1.55 109.90
CA LEU A 498 62.10 1.22 109.53
C LEU A 498 61.40 2.45 109.00
N SER A 499 61.28 3.56 109.74
CA SER A 499 60.48 4.69 109.27
C SER A 499 60.89 5.16 107.87
N LEU A 500 62.20 5.19 107.57
CA LEU A 500 62.70 5.53 106.22
C LEU A 500 62.64 4.37 105.22
N GLN A 501 62.83 3.12 105.64
CA GLN A 501 62.77 1.94 104.77
C GLN A 501 61.33 1.55 104.44
N GLU A 502 60.39 1.69 105.38
CA GLU A 502 58.94 1.62 105.23
C GLU A 502 58.42 2.79 104.41
N GLU A 503 58.94 4.02 104.56
CA GLU A 503 58.54 5.14 103.71
C GLU A 503 59.09 4.99 102.28
N VAL A 504 60.33 4.52 102.10
CA VAL A 504 60.87 4.15 100.79
C VAL A 504 60.15 2.95 100.20
N GLN A 505 59.83 1.90 100.98
CA GLN A 505 59.04 0.75 100.52
C GLN A 505 57.59 1.13 100.22
N ARG A 506 57.01 2.07 100.98
CA ARG A 506 55.67 2.63 100.72
C ARG A 506 55.68 3.44 99.42
N LEU A 507 56.64 4.35 99.22
CA LEU A 507 56.77 5.11 97.98
C LEU A 507 57.15 4.21 96.78
N GLN A 508 57.88 3.12 96.99
CA GLN A 508 58.13 2.09 95.98
C GLN A 508 56.84 1.32 95.65
N LYS A 509 56.08 0.87 96.66
CA LYS A 509 54.80 0.16 96.50
C LYS A 509 53.73 1.05 95.89
N GLU A 510 53.61 2.31 96.31
CA GLU A 510 52.73 3.32 95.71
C GLU A 510 53.14 3.61 94.27
N LYS A 511 54.44 3.72 93.96
CA LYS A 511 54.94 3.83 92.58
C LYS A 511 54.62 2.59 91.75
N GLU A 512 54.75 1.38 92.30
CA GLU A 512 54.43 0.13 91.62
C GLU A 512 52.93 -0.05 91.42
N GLU A 513 52.10 0.34 92.38
CA GLU A 513 50.64 0.39 92.27
C GLU A 513 50.19 1.43 91.24
N LEU A 514 50.74 2.64 91.26
CA LEU A 514 50.44 3.68 90.28
C LEU A 514 50.94 3.30 88.88
N HIS A 515 52.08 2.61 88.77
CA HIS A 515 52.58 2.08 87.50
C HIS A 515 51.71 0.92 86.99
N GLY A 516 51.21 0.06 87.89
CA GLY A 516 50.23 -0.98 87.58
C GLY A 516 48.91 -0.40 87.08
N GLN A 517 48.37 0.59 87.78
CA GLN A 517 47.18 1.35 87.37
C GLN A 517 47.38 2.03 86.02
N TYR A 518 48.53 2.69 85.79
CA TYR A 518 48.88 3.28 84.50
C TYR A 518 48.97 2.23 83.39
N GLN A 519 49.61 1.08 83.62
CA GLN A 519 49.65 0.00 82.64
C GLN A 519 48.26 -0.58 82.33
N VAL A 520 47.35 -0.66 83.32
CA VAL A 520 45.95 -1.05 83.09
C VAL A 520 45.27 0.01 82.25
N GLN A 521 45.34 1.28 82.64
CA GLN A 521 44.74 2.39 81.90
C GLN A 521 45.27 2.51 80.45
N VAL A 522 46.55 2.18 80.19
CA VAL A 522 47.10 2.10 78.83
C VAL A 522 46.47 0.95 78.04
N ARG A 523 46.34 -0.26 78.62
CA ARG A 523 45.66 -1.39 77.97
C ARG A 523 44.18 -1.10 77.70
N ASP A 524 43.51 -0.41 78.62
CA ASP A 524 42.11 -0.03 78.47
C ASP A 524 41.95 1.00 77.34
N ASN A 525 42.84 2.00 77.26
CA ASN A 525 42.87 2.94 76.14
C ASN A 525 43.23 2.25 74.81
N GLU A 526 44.13 1.27 74.79
CA GLU A 526 44.40 0.46 73.60
C GLU A 526 43.17 -0.35 73.16
N GLN A 527 42.40 -0.91 74.09
CA GLN A 527 41.16 -1.64 73.79
C GLN A 527 40.07 -0.69 73.27
N LEU A 528 39.88 0.47 73.91
CA LEU A 528 38.95 1.50 73.43
C LEU A 528 39.36 2.04 72.05
N SER A 529 40.65 2.20 71.78
CA SER A 529 41.14 2.64 70.46
C SER A 529 40.88 1.59 69.37
N ARG A 530 40.97 0.30 69.69
CA ARG A 530 40.58 -0.79 68.78
C ARG A 530 39.07 -0.80 68.54
N LEU A 531 38.27 -0.70 69.59
CA LEU A 531 36.81 -0.68 69.49
C LEU A 531 36.30 0.54 68.70
N ASN A 532 36.88 1.72 68.92
CA ASN A 532 36.57 2.91 68.11
C ASN A 532 36.91 2.69 66.64
N ARG A 533 38.08 2.12 66.33
CA ARG A 533 38.47 1.79 64.96
C ARG A 533 37.53 0.75 64.32
N GLU A 534 37.14 -0.28 65.05
CA GLU A 534 36.16 -1.28 64.60
C GLU A 534 34.78 -0.65 64.33
N GLN A 535 34.38 0.36 65.12
CA GLN A 535 33.17 1.14 64.89
C GLN A 535 33.31 2.09 63.69
N GLU A 536 34.45 2.75 63.49
CA GLU A 536 34.75 3.57 62.30
C GLU A 536 34.72 2.71 61.02
N GLU A 537 35.32 1.52 61.04
CA GLU A 537 35.30 0.59 59.91
C GLU A 537 33.89 0.05 59.62
N GLN A 538 33.07 -0.19 60.65
CA GLN A 538 31.64 -0.54 60.50
C GLN A 538 30.79 0.62 59.95
N LEU A 539 31.00 1.85 60.44
CA LEU A 539 30.31 3.04 59.95
C LEU A 539 30.64 3.31 58.48
N LEU A 540 31.91 3.22 58.09
CA LEU A 540 32.33 3.39 56.69
C LEU A 540 31.70 2.33 55.76
N GLU A 541 31.50 1.09 56.21
CA GLU A 541 30.80 0.09 55.39
C GLU A 541 29.27 0.30 55.35
N LEU A 542 28.68 0.80 56.44
CA LEU A 542 27.28 1.25 56.43
C LEU A 542 27.08 2.44 55.48
N GLU A 543 27.97 3.43 55.49
CA GLU A 543 27.96 4.54 54.53
C GLU A 543 28.09 4.04 53.08
N LYS A 544 29.01 3.11 52.80
CA LYS A 544 29.14 2.46 51.48
C LYS A 544 27.92 1.63 51.06
N THR A 545 27.16 1.04 51.99
CA THR A 545 25.90 0.35 51.63
C THR A 545 24.77 1.34 51.37
N VAL A 546 24.65 2.41 52.16
CA VAL A 546 23.69 3.50 51.93
C VAL A 546 23.96 4.23 50.61
N GLN A 547 25.23 4.48 50.28
CA GLN A 547 25.62 5.07 48.99
C GLN A 547 25.24 4.14 47.82
N ARG A 548 25.56 2.85 47.88
CA ARG A 548 25.13 1.90 46.83
C ARG A 548 23.61 1.84 46.68
N TYR A 549 22.85 1.84 47.77
CA TYR A 549 21.39 1.90 47.69
C TYR A 549 20.86 3.23 47.12
N SER A 550 21.56 4.35 47.31
CA SER A 550 21.17 5.63 46.69
C SER A 550 21.47 5.62 45.19
N GLU A 551 22.62 5.12 44.77
CA GLU A 551 23.01 4.91 43.37
C GLU A 551 22.03 3.96 42.66
N GLU A 552 21.76 2.77 43.22
CA GLU A 552 20.74 1.83 42.74
C GLU A 552 19.33 2.45 42.67
N SER A 553 18.99 3.39 43.57
CA SER A 553 17.69 4.07 43.52
C SER A 553 17.58 5.08 42.36
N VAL A 554 18.68 5.77 42.03
CA VAL A 554 18.77 6.69 40.88
C VAL A 554 18.71 5.89 39.59
N ASP A 555 19.50 4.82 39.45
CA ASP A 555 19.46 3.91 38.30
C ASP A 555 18.05 3.35 38.08
N ARG A 556 17.41 2.88 39.16
CA ARG A 556 16.03 2.38 39.12
C ARG A 556 15.05 3.46 38.67
N GLN A 557 15.20 4.69 39.13
CA GLN A 557 14.34 5.80 38.72
C GLN A 557 14.55 6.18 37.25
N GLN A 558 15.80 6.22 36.78
CA GLN A 558 16.12 6.49 35.37
C GLN A 558 15.63 5.37 34.44
N ILE A 559 15.71 4.10 34.85
CA ILE A 559 15.10 2.97 34.12
C ILE A 559 13.58 3.12 34.05
N LEU A 560 12.92 3.56 35.13
CA LEU A 560 11.47 3.80 35.14
C LEU A 560 11.06 4.99 34.28
N GLU A 561 11.87 6.05 34.20
CA GLU A 561 11.64 7.20 33.34
C GLU A 561 11.84 6.84 31.86
N ASN A 562 12.93 6.15 31.52
CA ASN A 562 13.16 5.59 30.18
C ASN A 562 12.00 4.68 29.75
N MET A 563 11.57 3.75 30.61
CA MET A 563 10.43 2.87 30.32
C MET A 563 9.10 3.65 30.15
N GLN A 564 8.91 4.79 30.82
CA GLN A 564 7.76 5.66 30.59
C GLN A 564 7.86 6.41 29.25
N SER A 565 9.04 6.89 28.89
CA SER A 565 9.32 7.52 27.59
C SER A 565 9.12 6.54 26.42
N ASP A 566 9.65 5.32 26.55
CA ASP A 566 9.44 4.22 25.61
C ASP A 566 7.96 3.86 25.52
N LYS A 567 7.26 3.70 26.65
CA LYS A 567 5.82 3.45 26.67
C LYS A 567 5.03 4.56 25.96
N ALA A 568 5.38 5.83 26.14
CA ALA A 568 4.75 6.95 25.45
C ALA A 568 5.03 6.92 23.93
N THR A 569 6.27 6.63 23.54
CA THR A 569 6.71 6.54 22.14
C THR A 569 6.07 5.36 21.42
N ILE A 570 6.06 4.18 22.04
CA ILE A 570 5.34 2.99 21.58
C ILE A 570 3.83 3.26 21.50
N SER A 571 3.23 3.99 22.47
CA SER A 571 1.81 4.34 22.42
C SER A 571 1.48 5.26 21.24
N ARG A 572 2.33 6.25 20.94
CA ARG A 572 2.20 7.10 19.74
C ARG A 572 2.32 6.27 18.45
N ALA A 573 3.35 5.42 18.36
CA ALA A 573 3.57 4.56 17.21
C ALA A 573 2.44 3.53 17.00
N LEU A 574 1.86 2.98 18.07
CA LEU A 574 0.70 2.10 18.01
C LEU A 574 -0.58 2.85 17.61
N SER A 575 -0.74 4.11 18.04
CA SER A 575 -1.85 4.97 17.60
C SER A 575 -1.74 5.27 16.10
N GLN A 576 -0.56 5.65 15.61
CA GLN A 576 -0.30 5.86 14.18
C GLN A 576 -0.50 4.56 13.37
N ASN A 577 -0.03 3.42 13.87
CA ASN A 577 -0.28 2.11 13.24
C ASN A 577 -1.75 1.69 13.26
N ARG A 578 -2.57 2.22 14.18
CA ARG A 578 -4.02 2.04 14.17
C ARG A 578 -4.66 2.93 13.11
N GLU A 579 -4.33 4.21 13.11
CA GLU A 579 -4.81 5.20 12.14
C GLU A 579 -4.47 4.80 10.70
N LEU A 580 -3.25 4.35 10.42
CA LEU A 580 -2.83 3.83 9.11
C LEU A 580 -3.62 2.57 8.70
N LYS A 581 -4.03 1.71 9.65
CA LYS A 581 -4.91 0.56 9.36
C LYS A 581 -6.36 0.98 9.12
N GLU A 582 -6.80 2.03 9.79
CA GLU A 582 -8.13 2.63 9.63
C GLU A 582 -8.23 3.27 8.23
N GLN A 583 -7.27 4.13 7.86
CA GLN A 583 -7.11 4.69 6.51
C GLN A 583 -6.96 3.61 5.43
N LEU A 584 -6.23 2.52 5.69
CA LEU A 584 -6.12 1.40 4.74
C LEU A 584 -7.46 0.65 4.58
N ALA A 585 -8.22 0.49 5.65
CA ALA A 585 -9.56 -0.12 5.61
C ALA A 585 -10.58 0.80 4.92
N GLU A 586 -10.52 2.11 5.14
CA GLU A 586 -11.29 3.11 4.40
C GLU A 586 -10.97 3.07 2.90
N LEU A 587 -9.68 3.02 2.54
CA LEU A 587 -9.26 2.92 1.15
C LEU A 587 -9.72 1.59 0.50
N GLN A 588 -9.63 0.47 1.22
CA GLN A 588 -10.17 -0.82 0.75
C GLN A 588 -11.69 -0.78 0.57
N ASN A 589 -12.42 -0.20 1.52
CA ASN A 589 -13.88 0.00 1.42
C ASN A 589 -14.23 0.93 0.25
N GLY A 590 -13.45 1.99 0.02
CA GLY A 590 -13.57 2.89 -1.13
C GLY A 590 -13.35 2.16 -2.46
N PHE A 591 -12.30 1.33 -2.56
CA PHE A 591 -12.09 0.47 -3.74
C PHE A 591 -13.24 -0.52 -3.97
N VAL A 592 -13.78 -1.14 -2.91
CA VAL A 592 -14.92 -2.07 -3.04
C VAL A 592 -16.19 -1.33 -3.48
N LYS A 593 -16.52 -0.20 -2.84
CA LYS A 593 -17.63 0.69 -3.26
C LYS A 593 -17.50 1.10 -4.73
N LEU A 594 -16.38 1.71 -5.09
CA LEU A 594 -16.13 2.19 -6.45
C LEU A 594 -16.05 1.05 -7.48
N THR A 595 -15.67 -0.18 -7.09
CA THR A 595 -15.77 -1.37 -7.96
C THR A 595 -17.21 -1.81 -8.17
N ASN A 596 -18.04 -1.80 -7.12
CA ASN A 596 -19.47 -2.12 -7.21
C ASN A 596 -20.22 -1.06 -8.03
N GLU A 597 -19.98 0.23 -7.77
CA GLU A 597 -20.53 1.36 -8.53
C GLU A 597 -20.14 1.27 -10.01
N ASN A 598 -18.87 0.98 -10.33
CA ASN A 598 -18.46 0.74 -11.73
C ASN A 598 -19.15 -0.49 -12.35
N MET A 599 -19.40 -1.56 -11.58
CA MET A 599 -20.15 -2.73 -12.05
C MET A 599 -21.61 -2.39 -12.33
N GLU A 600 -22.27 -1.63 -11.45
CA GLU A 600 -23.66 -1.20 -11.58
C GLU A 600 -23.83 -0.23 -12.74
N VAL A 601 -22.97 0.79 -12.87
CA VAL A 601 -22.94 1.71 -14.02
C VAL A 601 -22.66 0.96 -15.33
N THR A 602 -21.76 -0.02 -15.32
CA THR A 602 -21.48 -0.87 -16.50
C THR A 602 -22.68 -1.75 -16.86
N SER A 603 -23.40 -2.29 -15.86
CA SER A 603 -24.61 -3.08 -16.05
C SER A 603 -25.75 -2.24 -16.62
N ALA A 604 -26.01 -1.06 -16.04
CA ALA A 604 -27.00 -0.10 -16.51
C ALA A 604 -26.70 0.39 -17.94
N LEU A 605 -25.42 0.66 -18.24
CA LEU A 605 -24.99 1.01 -19.61
C LEU A 605 -25.22 -0.14 -20.60
N GLN A 606 -25.05 -1.41 -20.18
CA GLN A 606 -25.36 -2.56 -21.02
C GLN A 606 -26.87 -2.75 -21.24
N SER A 607 -27.70 -2.54 -20.22
CA SER A 607 -29.17 -2.58 -20.38
C SER A 607 -29.68 -1.43 -21.27
N GLU A 608 -29.16 -0.21 -21.11
CA GLU A 608 -29.51 0.92 -21.98
C GLU A 608 -29.04 0.70 -23.42
N GLN A 609 -27.86 0.11 -23.63
CA GLN A 609 -27.43 -0.32 -24.97
C GLN A 609 -28.33 -1.42 -25.56
N HIS A 610 -28.95 -2.27 -24.74
CA HIS A 610 -29.94 -3.25 -25.20
C HIS A 610 -31.27 -2.57 -25.56
N VAL A 611 -31.80 -1.70 -24.70
CA VAL A 611 -33.02 -0.91 -24.95
C VAL A 611 -32.86 -0.07 -26.22
N LYS A 612 -31.71 0.60 -26.41
CA LYS A 612 -31.38 1.36 -27.63
C LYS A 612 -31.40 0.49 -28.90
N LYS A 613 -30.94 -0.77 -28.83
CA LYS A 613 -31.00 -1.72 -29.95
C LYS A 613 -32.44 -2.15 -30.26
N GLU A 614 -33.26 -2.39 -29.25
CA GLU A 614 -34.69 -2.71 -29.45
C GLU A 614 -35.50 -1.51 -29.97
N LEU A 615 -35.21 -0.30 -29.51
CA LEU A 615 -35.80 0.93 -30.06
C LEU A 615 -35.39 1.13 -31.53
N ALA A 616 -34.12 0.92 -31.88
CA ALA A 616 -33.66 0.99 -33.27
C ALA A 616 -34.37 -0.04 -34.18
N LYS A 617 -34.58 -1.29 -33.70
CA LYS A 617 -35.39 -2.29 -34.42
C LYS A 617 -36.83 -1.83 -34.63
N LYS A 618 -37.48 -1.30 -33.58
CA LYS A 618 -38.86 -0.79 -33.66
C LYS A 618 -38.99 0.38 -34.63
N ILE A 619 -38.02 1.30 -34.63
CA ILE A 619 -37.96 2.42 -35.60
C ILE A 619 -37.83 1.89 -37.03
N GLY A 620 -36.96 0.90 -37.28
CA GLY A 620 -36.84 0.25 -38.58
C GLY A 620 -38.15 -0.41 -39.04
N GLN A 621 -38.81 -1.18 -38.17
CA GLN A 621 -40.12 -1.80 -38.46
C GLN A 621 -41.24 -0.78 -38.71
N LEU A 622 -41.18 0.40 -38.08
CA LEU A 622 -42.12 1.49 -38.34
C LEU A 622 -41.82 2.19 -39.67
N GLN A 623 -40.54 2.37 -40.02
CA GLN A 623 -40.13 2.91 -41.32
C GLN A 623 -40.52 1.98 -42.48
N GLU A 624 -40.34 0.67 -42.32
CA GLU A 624 -40.75 -0.39 -43.25
C GLU A 624 -42.27 -0.32 -43.50
N LYS A 625 -43.09 -0.33 -42.43
CA LYS A 625 -44.55 -0.18 -42.54
C LYS A 625 -45.01 1.14 -43.13
N LEU A 626 -44.28 2.23 -42.91
CA LEU A 626 -44.58 3.54 -43.51
C LEU A 626 -44.27 3.52 -45.01
N ALA A 627 -43.25 2.77 -45.45
CA ALA A 627 -43.01 2.52 -46.87
C ALA A 627 -44.10 1.63 -47.50
N GLU A 628 -44.47 0.51 -46.87
CA GLU A 628 -45.58 -0.36 -47.30
C GLU A 628 -46.90 0.41 -47.46
N LEU A 629 -47.22 1.28 -46.49
CA LEU A 629 -48.42 2.12 -46.53
C LEU A 629 -48.34 3.20 -47.61
N LYS A 630 -47.16 3.78 -47.89
CA LYS A 630 -46.97 4.71 -49.00
C LYS A 630 -47.17 4.03 -50.35
N GLU A 631 -46.52 2.90 -50.58
CA GLU A 631 -46.70 2.10 -51.81
C GLU A 631 -48.18 1.70 -52.00
N THR A 632 -48.86 1.32 -50.92
CA THR A 632 -50.31 1.03 -50.95
C THR A 632 -51.15 2.26 -51.31
N VAL A 633 -50.81 3.45 -50.80
CA VAL A 633 -51.49 4.71 -51.14
C VAL A 633 -51.20 5.11 -52.59
N ASP A 634 -49.95 5.02 -53.05
CA ASP A 634 -49.56 5.35 -54.43
C ASP A 634 -50.28 4.44 -55.43
N LEU A 635 -50.36 3.13 -55.16
CA LEU A 635 -51.15 2.18 -55.95
C LEU A 635 -52.64 2.51 -55.95
N LYS A 636 -53.22 2.89 -54.79
CA LYS A 636 -54.64 3.32 -54.72
C LYS A 636 -54.90 4.66 -55.40
N THR A 637 -53.92 5.55 -55.44
CA THR A 637 -53.99 6.80 -56.21
C THR A 637 -53.96 6.52 -57.71
N GLN A 638 -53.13 5.58 -58.19
CA GLN A 638 -53.13 5.13 -59.58
C GLN A 638 -54.46 4.43 -59.97
N GLU A 639 -55.01 3.57 -59.10
CA GLU A 639 -56.35 3.00 -59.30
C GLU A 639 -57.44 4.09 -59.40
N ALA A 640 -57.40 5.08 -58.51
CA ALA A 640 -58.36 6.18 -58.51
C ALA A 640 -58.23 7.08 -59.75
N GLN A 641 -57.01 7.32 -60.23
CA GLN A 641 -56.75 8.02 -61.50
C GLN A 641 -57.33 7.25 -62.68
N GLY A 642 -57.07 5.94 -62.79
CA GLY A 642 -57.65 5.11 -63.86
C GLY A 642 -59.17 5.03 -63.85
N LEU A 643 -59.80 5.01 -62.66
CA LEU A 643 -61.26 5.10 -62.52
C LEU A 643 -61.81 6.50 -62.90
N GLN A 644 -61.05 7.56 -62.61
CA GLN A 644 -61.39 8.92 -63.06
C GLN A 644 -61.29 9.04 -64.58
N GLU A 645 -60.23 8.53 -65.21
CA GLU A 645 -60.10 8.52 -66.67
C GLU A 645 -61.27 7.78 -67.34
N GLN A 646 -61.69 6.63 -66.79
CA GLN A 646 -62.88 5.92 -67.27
C GLN A 646 -64.16 6.75 -67.11
N ARG A 647 -64.37 7.40 -65.95
CA ARG A 647 -65.51 8.32 -65.72
C ARG A 647 -65.54 9.43 -66.78
N ASP A 648 -64.39 10.03 -67.07
CA ASP A 648 -64.29 11.18 -67.97
C ASP A 648 -64.44 10.76 -69.46
N GLN A 649 -64.06 9.53 -69.81
CA GLN A 649 -64.43 8.89 -71.09
C GLN A 649 -65.95 8.68 -71.20
N TYR A 650 -66.61 8.11 -70.18
CA TYR A 650 -68.07 7.93 -70.19
C TYR A 650 -68.82 9.27 -70.22
N TYR A 651 -68.34 10.29 -69.50
CA TYR A 651 -68.90 11.64 -69.56
C TYR A 651 -68.79 12.23 -70.97
N SER A 652 -67.63 12.07 -71.62
CA SER A 652 -67.41 12.52 -73.00
C SER A 652 -68.38 11.84 -73.99
N HIS A 653 -68.61 10.53 -73.85
CA HIS A 653 -69.60 9.81 -74.66
C HIS A 653 -71.05 10.24 -74.37
N LEU A 654 -71.39 10.50 -73.12
CA LEU A 654 -72.72 11.02 -72.75
C LEU A 654 -72.94 12.44 -73.30
N GLN A 655 -71.91 13.29 -73.28
CA GLN A 655 -71.97 14.63 -73.88
C GLN A 655 -72.15 14.56 -75.40
N GLN A 656 -71.41 13.67 -76.09
CA GLN A 656 -71.60 13.40 -77.52
C GLN A 656 -73.03 12.96 -77.84
N TYR A 657 -73.61 12.05 -77.04
CA TYR A 657 -74.98 11.60 -77.21
C TYR A 657 -76.01 12.72 -76.97
N THR A 658 -75.83 13.54 -75.93
CA THR A 658 -76.70 14.69 -75.63
C THR A 658 -76.71 15.71 -76.77
N VAL A 659 -75.54 16.06 -77.33
CA VAL A 659 -75.44 16.99 -78.46
C VAL A 659 -76.11 16.40 -79.71
N ALA A 660 -75.92 15.11 -79.99
CA ALA A 660 -76.60 14.44 -81.11
C ALA A 660 -78.13 14.38 -80.92
N TYR A 661 -78.61 14.21 -79.68
CA TYR A 661 -80.04 14.25 -79.37
C TYR A 661 -80.63 15.66 -79.51
N GLN A 662 -79.91 16.69 -79.07
CA GLN A 662 -80.28 18.11 -79.24
C GLN A 662 -80.38 18.48 -80.72
N HIS A 663 -79.43 18.04 -81.56
CA HIS A 663 -79.49 18.22 -83.01
C HIS A 663 -80.76 17.58 -83.60
N LEU A 664 -81.05 16.32 -83.24
CA LEU A 664 -82.24 15.60 -83.70
C LEU A 664 -83.56 16.22 -83.17
N ALA A 665 -83.54 16.92 -82.03
CA ALA A 665 -84.67 17.68 -81.53
C ALA A 665 -84.89 18.96 -82.36
N ALA A 666 -83.83 19.72 -82.63
CA ALA A 666 -83.89 20.91 -83.48
C ALA A 666 -84.34 20.60 -84.92
N GLU A 667 -83.87 19.49 -85.51
CA GLU A 667 -84.33 19.00 -86.81
C GLU A 667 -85.84 18.66 -86.82
N LYS A 668 -86.37 18.11 -85.71
CA LYS A 668 -87.81 17.84 -85.57
C LYS A 668 -88.63 19.11 -85.40
N GLU A 669 -88.15 20.08 -84.62
CA GLU A 669 -88.82 21.38 -84.48
C GLU A 669 -88.85 22.14 -85.80
N GLU A 670 -87.75 22.13 -86.56
CA GLU A 670 -87.69 22.75 -87.87
C GLU A 670 -88.63 22.07 -88.88
N LEU A 671 -88.67 20.74 -88.88
CA LEU A 671 -89.67 19.99 -89.65
C LEU A 671 -91.11 20.32 -89.22
N HIS A 672 -91.35 20.59 -87.93
CA HIS A 672 -92.67 20.99 -87.41
C HIS A 672 -93.04 22.43 -87.80
N LYS A 673 -92.08 23.36 -87.81
CA LYS A 673 -92.23 24.73 -88.33
C LYS A 673 -92.58 24.71 -89.83
N GLN A 674 -91.89 23.88 -90.61
CA GLN A 674 -92.18 23.69 -92.04
C GLN A 674 -93.57 23.09 -92.27
N PHE A 675 -93.99 22.09 -91.47
CA PHE A 675 -95.34 21.53 -91.54
C PHE A 675 -96.43 22.54 -91.15
N LEU A 676 -96.20 23.36 -90.11
CA LEU A 676 -97.10 24.44 -89.73
C LEU A 676 -97.22 25.52 -90.82
N LEU A 677 -96.10 25.93 -91.42
CA LEU A 677 -96.10 26.87 -92.55
C LEU A 677 -96.84 26.30 -93.77
N GLN A 678 -96.63 25.01 -94.08
CA GLN A 678 -97.37 24.31 -95.13
C GLN A 678 -98.89 24.30 -94.84
N THR A 679 -99.27 24.14 -93.57
CA THR A 679 -100.68 24.16 -93.13
C THR A 679 -101.28 25.55 -93.28
N GLN A 680 -100.59 26.60 -92.81
CA GLN A 680 -101.01 28.00 -92.98
C GLN A 680 -101.15 28.41 -94.47
N LEU A 681 -100.25 27.93 -95.33
CA LEU A 681 -100.35 28.14 -96.78
C LEU A 681 -101.58 27.42 -97.37
N MET A 682 -101.95 26.25 -96.84
CA MET A 682 -103.15 25.52 -97.24
C MET A 682 -104.44 26.22 -96.77
N ASP A 683 -104.48 26.68 -95.52
CA ASP A 683 -105.61 27.43 -94.96
C ASP A 683 -105.82 28.76 -95.67
N ARG A 684 -104.72 29.42 -96.08
CA ARG A 684 -104.75 30.64 -96.90
C ARG A 684 -105.28 30.36 -98.31
N LEU A 685 -104.85 29.27 -98.96
CA LEU A 685 -105.39 28.86 -100.25
C LEU A 685 -106.90 28.58 -100.17
N GLN A 686 -107.36 27.93 -99.10
CA GLN A 686 -108.79 27.71 -98.84
C GLN A 686 -109.55 29.02 -98.58
N HIS A 687 -108.96 29.98 -97.84
CA HIS A 687 -109.56 31.30 -97.65
C HIS A 687 -109.66 32.08 -98.97
N GLU A 688 -108.64 32.02 -99.82
CA GLU A 688 -108.66 32.64 -101.15
C GLU A 688 -109.71 31.97 -102.07
N GLU A 689 -109.88 30.64 -102.00
CA GLU A 689 -110.94 29.91 -102.72
C GLU A 689 -112.35 30.28 -102.21
N VAL A 690 -112.55 30.40 -100.89
CA VAL A 690 -113.82 30.80 -100.28
C VAL A 690 -114.12 32.28 -100.56
N GLN A 691 -113.13 33.17 -100.50
CA GLN A 691 -113.28 34.58 -100.85
C GLN A 691 -113.58 34.75 -102.36
N GLY A 692 -113.01 33.91 -103.22
CA GLY A 692 -113.38 33.83 -104.63
C GLY A 692 -114.85 33.42 -104.83
N LYS A 693 -115.35 32.44 -104.07
CA LYS A 693 -116.77 32.06 -104.10
C LYS A 693 -117.68 33.19 -103.62
N VAL A 694 -117.33 33.82 -102.49
CA VAL A 694 -118.12 34.92 -101.90
C VAL A 694 -118.13 36.17 -102.78
N THR A 695 -117.04 36.52 -103.46
CA THR A 695 -117.02 37.65 -104.42
C THR A 695 -117.85 37.34 -105.67
N VAL A 696 -117.84 36.10 -106.16
CA VAL A 696 -118.76 35.67 -107.23
C VAL A 696 -120.23 35.72 -106.79
N GLU A 697 -120.57 35.26 -105.59
CA GLU A 697 -121.92 35.39 -105.04
C GLU A 697 -122.33 36.87 -104.86
N MET A 698 -121.42 37.72 -104.38
CA MET A 698 -121.65 39.16 -104.23
C MET A 698 -121.95 39.81 -105.57
N HIS A 699 -121.14 39.58 -106.60
CA HIS A 699 -121.38 40.10 -107.95
C HIS A 699 -122.67 39.56 -108.58
N LEU A 700 -123.06 38.31 -108.27
CA LEU A 700 -124.35 37.74 -108.71
C LEU A 700 -125.54 38.44 -108.00
N LYS A 701 -125.34 38.84 -106.75
CA LYS A 701 -126.32 39.61 -105.94
C LYS A 701 -126.42 41.07 -106.38
N GLU A 702 -125.29 41.71 -106.71
CA GLU A 702 -125.22 43.04 -107.34
C GLU A 702 -125.85 43.03 -108.75
N LEU A 703 -125.64 41.96 -109.53
CA LEU A 703 -126.28 41.76 -110.83
C LEU A 703 -127.81 41.62 -110.68
N GLN A 704 -128.28 40.97 -109.63
CA GLN A 704 -129.71 40.88 -109.33
C GLN A 704 -130.26 42.25 -108.85
N GLN A 705 -129.56 42.98 -107.98
CA GLN A 705 -129.97 44.32 -107.53
C GLN A 705 -129.95 45.37 -108.66
N THR A 706 -128.99 45.32 -109.57
CA THR A 706 -128.96 46.18 -110.77
C THR A 706 -130.06 45.81 -111.76
N LYS A 707 -130.42 44.54 -111.89
CA LYS A 707 -131.57 44.07 -112.68
C LYS A 707 -132.92 44.53 -112.09
N ASP A 708 -133.08 44.46 -110.77
CA ASP A 708 -134.31 44.88 -110.08
C ASP A 708 -134.45 46.41 -110.04
N SER A 709 -133.36 47.16 -109.85
CA SER A 709 -133.36 48.62 -109.98
C SER A 709 -133.52 49.10 -111.43
N LEU A 710 -132.99 48.39 -112.43
CA LEU A 710 -133.27 48.68 -113.84
C LEU A 710 -134.76 48.45 -114.16
N ALA A 711 -135.42 47.46 -113.54
CA ALA A 711 -136.87 47.26 -113.65
C ALA A 711 -137.68 48.39 -112.98
N ALA A 712 -137.19 48.96 -111.87
CA ALA A 712 -137.78 50.16 -111.25
C ALA A 712 -137.61 51.40 -112.17
N VAL A 713 -136.40 51.66 -112.66
CA VAL A 713 -136.11 52.78 -113.57
C VAL A 713 -136.85 52.65 -114.91
N ALA A 714 -137.12 51.42 -115.39
CA ALA A 714 -137.97 51.18 -116.56
C ALA A 714 -139.46 51.47 -116.31
N LYS A 715 -139.93 51.39 -115.05
CA LYS A 715 -141.26 51.83 -114.63
C LYS A 715 -141.32 53.35 -114.55
N GLU A 716 -140.34 53.97 -113.88
CA GLU A 716 -140.25 55.43 -113.69
C GLU A 716 -140.07 56.18 -115.02
N ASN A 717 -139.39 55.59 -116.01
CA ASN A 717 -139.29 56.17 -117.36
C ASN A 717 -140.65 56.43 -118.04
N LYS A 718 -141.71 55.68 -117.69
CA LYS A 718 -143.06 55.96 -118.20
C LYS A 718 -143.77 57.13 -117.52
N GLU A 719 -143.41 57.46 -116.28
CA GLU A 719 -143.95 58.62 -115.57
C GLU A 719 -143.11 59.89 -115.85
N LEU A 720 -141.80 59.74 -116.07
CA LEU A 720 -140.91 60.83 -116.47
C LEU A 720 -141.19 61.36 -117.89
N GLN A 721 -141.73 60.55 -118.80
CA GLN A 721 -142.24 61.06 -120.08
C GLN A 721 -143.55 61.87 -119.96
N ALA A 722 -144.21 61.86 -118.78
CA ALA A 722 -145.42 62.64 -118.53
C ALA A 722 -145.19 63.91 -117.69
N GLN A 723 -144.24 63.91 -116.74
CA GLN A 723 -144.05 65.04 -115.80
C GLN A 723 -142.62 65.60 -115.70
N VAL A 724 -141.72 65.36 -116.66
CA VAL A 724 -140.57 66.26 -116.94
C VAL A 724 -141.04 67.58 -117.62
N SER A 725 -142.17 68.09 -117.14
CA SER A 725 -142.63 69.49 -117.26
C SER A 725 -142.79 70.14 -115.87
N GLN A 726 -142.51 69.43 -114.75
CA GLN A 726 -142.60 69.94 -113.38
C GLN A 726 -141.79 69.08 -112.38
N LEU A 727 -140.60 69.53 -111.91
CA LEU A 727 -139.79 68.81 -110.89
C LEU A 727 -138.74 69.70 -110.18
N ALA A 728 -138.24 69.30 -109.00
CA ALA A 728 -137.17 69.99 -108.23
C ALA A 728 -136.49 69.14 -107.10
N ALA A 729 -135.26 69.54 -106.72
CA ALA A 729 -134.56 69.42 -105.41
C ALA A 729 -133.82 68.12 -104.91
N GLU A 730 -132.59 68.33 -104.38
CA GLU A 730 -131.90 67.68 -103.20
C GLU A 730 -131.46 66.17 -103.26
N LEU A 731 -130.52 65.57 -102.46
CA LEU A 731 -129.59 65.96 -101.34
C LEU A 731 -128.44 64.90 -101.07
N ASP A 732 -127.56 65.16 -100.07
CA ASP A 732 -126.91 64.21 -99.07
C ASP A 732 -125.42 63.67 -99.16
N GLY A 733 -124.81 63.25 -98.01
CA GLY A 733 -123.58 62.40 -97.89
C GLY A 733 -122.62 62.58 -96.64
N LYS A 734 -122.06 61.49 -96.03
CA LYS A 734 -121.01 61.53 -94.93
C LYS A 734 -120.29 60.17 -94.59
N MET A 735 -119.16 60.19 -93.82
CA MET A 735 -118.45 59.09 -93.05
C MET A 735 -117.29 58.27 -93.76
N LEU A 736 -116.52 57.34 -93.12
CA LEU A 736 -115.28 57.45 -92.27
C LEU A 736 -114.46 56.09 -92.24
N LEU A 737 -113.22 55.98 -91.70
CA LEU A 737 -112.32 54.78 -91.85
C LEU A 737 -111.27 54.44 -90.72
N ARG A 738 -111.00 53.12 -90.53
CA ARG A 738 -109.77 52.31 -90.15
C ARG A 738 -109.01 52.41 -88.78
N VAL A 739 -108.33 51.30 -88.38
CA VAL A 739 -107.39 51.11 -87.23
C VAL A 739 -106.36 49.96 -87.45
N GLU A 740 -105.07 50.21 -87.19
CA GLU A 740 -103.91 49.27 -87.05
C GLU A 740 -102.77 49.99 -86.23
N GLY A 741 -101.69 49.41 -85.64
CA GLY A 741 -101.24 48.02 -85.38
C GLY A 741 -99.74 47.93 -84.91
N ASP A 742 -99.32 46.78 -84.30
CA ASP A 742 -97.94 46.23 -84.08
C ASP A 742 -96.96 46.76 -82.98
N GLY A 743 -96.02 45.91 -82.50
CA GLY A 743 -94.88 46.22 -81.60
C GLY A 743 -94.40 45.10 -80.63
N VAL A 744 -93.19 44.54 -80.82
CA VAL A 744 -92.50 43.49 -80.01
C VAL A 744 -91.82 44.03 -78.72
N GLU A 745 -91.16 43.30 -77.77
CA GLU A 745 -90.35 42.04 -77.75
C GLU A 745 -90.47 41.27 -76.39
N SER A 746 -89.96 40.01 -76.26
CA SER A 746 -89.88 39.24 -74.98
C SER A 746 -89.00 37.97 -75.02
N GLU A 747 -87.94 37.88 -74.17
CA GLU A 747 -87.05 36.71 -73.90
C GLU A 747 -86.01 37.11 -72.81
N GLU A 748 -85.31 36.27 -72.02
CA GLU A 748 -85.45 34.84 -71.66
C GLU A 748 -84.76 34.51 -70.30
N THR A 749 -85.04 33.30 -69.77
CA THR A 749 -84.27 32.37 -68.89
C THR A 749 -83.32 32.81 -67.74
N VAL A 750 -83.19 31.88 -66.78
CA VAL A 750 -82.23 31.87 -65.65
C VAL A 750 -81.18 30.80 -65.91
N GLU A 751 -79.88 31.12 -65.80
CA GLU A 751 -78.89 30.31 -65.06
C GLU A 751 -77.50 30.98 -65.03
N GLU A 752 -76.89 31.10 -63.84
CA GLU A 752 -75.43 31.12 -63.73
C GLU A 752 -75.00 30.49 -62.40
N THR A 753 -74.27 29.38 -62.44
CA THR A 753 -73.60 28.78 -61.28
C THR A 753 -72.11 28.60 -61.53
N GLN A 754 -71.32 29.59 -61.11
CA GLN A 754 -69.88 29.47 -60.97
C GLN A 754 -69.60 29.12 -59.48
N LYS A 755 -69.07 27.96 -59.08
CA LYS A 755 -67.85 27.20 -59.45
C LYS A 755 -66.60 27.75 -58.72
N THR A 756 -65.62 26.88 -58.47
CA THR A 756 -64.53 27.00 -57.46
C THR A 756 -65.05 26.81 -56.02
N SER A 757 -64.58 25.89 -55.16
CA SER A 757 -63.39 25.02 -55.15
C SER A 757 -62.07 25.78 -55.16
N LEU A 758 -61.51 25.97 -53.96
CA LEU A 758 -60.22 26.63 -53.73
C LEU A 758 -59.24 25.58 -53.18
N VAL A 759 -58.45 25.01 -54.09
CA VAL A 759 -57.31 24.13 -53.80
C VAL A 759 -56.04 24.97 -53.83
N ILE A 760 -55.09 24.70 -52.94
CA ILE A 760 -53.80 25.42 -52.87
C ILE A 760 -52.90 24.92 -54.03
N PRO A 761 -52.42 25.80 -54.93
CA PRO A 761 -51.42 25.42 -55.93
C PRO A 761 -50.05 25.21 -55.28
N GLU A 762 -49.35 24.14 -55.64
CA GLU A 762 -48.05 23.79 -55.02
C GLU A 762 -46.85 24.62 -55.53
N ASN A 763 -47.05 25.48 -56.54
CA ASN A 763 -46.08 26.49 -57.00
C ASN A 763 -46.79 27.79 -57.40
N PHE A 764 -46.15 28.93 -57.13
CA PHE A 764 -46.51 30.25 -57.66
C PHE A 764 -45.48 30.66 -58.71
N GLU A 765 -45.92 31.02 -59.93
CA GLU A 765 -44.99 31.39 -61.01
C GLU A 765 -44.62 32.89 -60.99
N SER A 766 -45.36 33.72 -60.26
CA SER A 766 -45.02 35.13 -60.02
C SER A 766 -45.25 35.61 -58.58
N HIS A 767 -44.54 36.67 -58.19
CA HIS A 767 -44.70 37.32 -56.88
C HIS A 767 -46.05 38.04 -56.75
N GLU A 768 -46.59 38.59 -57.85
CA GLU A 768 -47.90 39.24 -57.89
C GLU A 768 -49.03 38.29 -57.44
N GLU A 769 -49.03 37.05 -57.93
CA GLU A 769 -50.06 36.04 -57.63
C GLU A 769 -49.97 35.54 -56.18
N MET A 770 -48.77 35.36 -55.65
CA MET A 770 -48.58 35.03 -54.23
C MET A 770 -49.12 36.16 -53.34
N VAL A 771 -48.86 37.42 -53.68
CA VAL A 771 -49.40 38.58 -52.95
C VAL A 771 -50.93 38.65 -53.08
N ALA A 772 -51.50 38.40 -54.25
CA ALA A 772 -52.95 38.37 -54.44
C ALA A 772 -53.63 37.27 -53.60
N PHE A 773 -53.05 36.06 -53.55
CA PHE A 773 -53.54 34.96 -52.71
C PHE A 773 -53.41 35.28 -51.21
N LEU A 774 -52.29 35.86 -50.79
CA LEU A 774 -52.09 36.29 -49.40
C LEU A 774 -53.04 37.43 -49.00
N MET A 775 -53.33 38.38 -49.88
CA MET A 775 -54.33 39.42 -49.62
C MET A 775 -55.75 38.86 -49.53
N SER A 776 -56.12 37.91 -50.41
CA SER A 776 -57.44 37.27 -50.36
C SER A 776 -57.63 36.42 -49.10
N THR A 777 -56.62 35.65 -48.70
CA THR A 777 -56.66 34.84 -47.46
C THR A 777 -56.61 35.71 -46.21
N MET A 778 -55.82 36.80 -46.20
CA MET A 778 -55.90 37.82 -45.14
C MET A 778 -57.29 38.45 -45.04
N SER A 779 -57.90 38.84 -46.16
CA SER A 779 -59.25 39.43 -46.16
C SER A 779 -60.31 38.49 -45.58
N GLN A 780 -60.23 37.18 -45.90
CA GLN A 780 -61.10 36.17 -45.30
C GLN A 780 -60.84 36.00 -43.80
N VAL A 781 -59.58 35.93 -43.35
CA VAL A 781 -59.23 35.84 -41.93
C VAL A 781 -59.62 37.10 -41.15
N GLU A 782 -59.52 38.30 -41.75
CA GLU A 782 -59.98 39.54 -41.12
C GLU A 782 -61.51 39.60 -41.01
N LYS A 783 -62.23 39.08 -42.02
CA LYS A 783 -63.68 38.91 -41.98
C LYS A 783 -64.10 37.95 -40.86
N GLU A 784 -63.50 36.76 -40.79
CA GLU A 784 -63.73 35.78 -39.72
C GLU A 784 -63.39 36.35 -38.33
N ARG A 785 -62.30 37.13 -38.22
CA ARG A 785 -61.94 37.84 -36.99
C ARG A 785 -63.01 38.85 -36.57
N GLU A 786 -63.60 39.58 -37.50
CA GLU A 786 -64.63 40.58 -37.21
C GLU A 786 -66.00 39.93 -36.94
N GLU A 787 -66.33 38.81 -37.59
CA GLU A 787 -67.50 37.98 -37.27
C GLU A 787 -67.39 37.40 -35.85
N MET A 788 -66.22 36.87 -35.46
CA MET A 788 -65.93 36.45 -34.08
C MET A 788 -65.99 37.62 -33.08
N ARG A 789 -65.63 38.84 -33.50
CA ARG A 789 -65.75 40.07 -32.69
C ARG A 789 -67.20 40.46 -32.46
N GLN A 790 -68.05 40.30 -33.47
CA GLN A 790 -69.50 40.51 -33.38
C GLN A 790 -70.15 39.44 -32.48
N GLN A 791 -69.78 38.17 -32.61
CA GLN A 791 -70.23 37.11 -31.69
C GLN A 791 -69.83 37.40 -30.24
N LEU A 792 -68.59 37.83 -29.98
CA LEU A 792 -68.14 38.24 -28.65
C LEU A 792 -68.88 39.49 -28.13
N SER A 793 -69.28 40.40 -29.01
CA SER A 793 -70.13 41.56 -28.67
C SER A 793 -71.52 41.12 -28.24
N VAL A 794 -72.17 40.23 -29.02
CA VAL A 794 -73.48 39.65 -28.70
C VAL A 794 -73.43 38.87 -27.37
N GLN A 795 -72.39 38.05 -27.15
CA GLN A 795 -72.21 37.33 -25.89
C GLN A 795 -72.03 38.29 -24.71
N LYS A 796 -71.23 39.37 -24.84
CA LYS A 796 -71.11 40.41 -23.81
C LYS A 796 -72.44 41.14 -23.54
N GLN A 797 -73.26 41.32 -24.56
CA GLN A 797 -74.61 41.91 -24.41
C GLN A 797 -75.56 40.95 -23.68
N GLN A 798 -75.51 39.65 -23.97
CA GLN A 798 -76.24 38.60 -23.23
C GLN A 798 -75.79 38.55 -21.76
N CYS A 799 -74.49 38.57 -21.48
CA CYS A 799 -73.96 38.61 -20.11
C CYS A 799 -74.40 39.89 -19.36
N ARG A 800 -74.49 41.05 -20.03
CA ARG A 800 -75.08 42.27 -19.44
C ARG A 800 -76.57 42.11 -19.12
N GLY A 801 -77.35 41.48 -20.00
CA GLY A 801 -78.77 41.19 -19.76
C GLY A 801 -78.98 40.28 -18.54
N LEU A 802 -78.20 39.20 -18.43
CA LEU A 802 -78.22 38.30 -17.27
C LEU A 802 -77.80 39.02 -15.98
N LEU A 803 -76.77 39.88 -16.02
CA LEU A 803 -76.39 40.69 -14.86
C LEU A 803 -77.49 41.68 -14.44
N GLN A 804 -78.22 42.27 -15.39
CA GLN A 804 -79.38 43.12 -15.08
C GLN A 804 -80.52 42.33 -14.44
N GLN A 805 -80.83 41.12 -14.94
CA GLN A 805 -81.81 40.23 -14.31
C GLN A 805 -81.40 39.83 -12.88
N ILE A 806 -80.12 39.53 -12.63
CA ILE A 806 -79.60 39.23 -11.29
C ILE A 806 -79.72 40.43 -10.33
N VAL A 807 -79.58 41.66 -10.84
CA VAL A 807 -79.81 42.88 -10.04
C VAL A 807 -81.29 43.07 -9.70
N VAL A 808 -82.20 42.86 -10.66
CA VAL A 808 -83.65 42.93 -10.43
C VAL A 808 -84.11 41.88 -9.40
N LEU A 809 -83.72 40.61 -9.59
CA LEU A 809 -84.04 39.53 -8.65
C LEU A 809 -83.50 39.79 -7.23
N ARG A 810 -82.34 40.47 -7.12
CA ARG A 810 -81.78 40.91 -5.82
C ARG A 810 -82.58 42.04 -5.19
N GLN A 811 -83.14 42.96 -5.99
CA GLN A 811 -84.05 44.00 -5.50
C GLN A 811 -85.38 43.42 -5.03
N GLU A 812 -85.94 42.44 -5.76
CA GLU A 812 -87.17 41.73 -5.37
C GLU A 812 -86.98 40.97 -4.04
N GLN A 813 -85.88 40.25 -3.87
CA GLN A 813 -85.54 39.60 -2.59
C GLN A 813 -85.38 40.56 -1.41
N GLN A 814 -84.93 41.80 -1.66
CA GLN A 814 -84.81 42.81 -0.59
C GLN A 814 -86.16 43.39 -0.16
N HIS A 815 -87.16 43.43 -1.03
CA HIS A 815 -88.51 43.91 -0.67
C HIS A 815 -89.32 42.90 0.15
N THR A 816 -89.09 41.59 -0.01
CA THR A 816 -89.75 40.56 0.81
C THR A 816 -89.23 40.46 2.26
N ALA A 817 -88.10 41.08 2.59
CA ALA A 817 -87.46 40.93 3.89
C ALA A 817 -87.95 41.90 5.00
N THR A 818 -88.86 42.83 4.70
CA THR A 818 -89.21 43.94 5.62
C THR A 818 -90.65 43.94 6.13
N LEU A 819 -91.49 42.99 5.73
CA LEU A 819 -92.92 42.92 6.10
C LEU A 819 -93.36 41.47 6.38
N GLY A 820 -93.61 41.13 7.64
CA GLY A 820 -94.18 39.80 7.99
C GLY A 820 -93.82 39.26 9.37
N GLY A 821 -94.25 39.94 10.45
CA GLY A 821 -94.25 39.33 11.79
C GLY A 821 -95.59 38.64 12.06
N GLY A 822 -95.61 37.33 12.34
CA GLY A 822 -96.86 36.62 12.62
C GLY A 822 -96.76 35.09 12.66
N SER A 823 -96.49 34.54 13.84
CA SER A 823 -96.65 33.14 14.24
C SER A 823 -97.80 32.36 13.54
N THR A 824 -97.48 31.29 12.80
CA THR A 824 -97.84 29.87 13.10
C THR A 824 -97.30 28.87 12.06
N THR A 825 -97.17 27.60 12.47
CA THR A 825 -96.91 26.38 11.66
C THR A 825 -95.63 26.31 10.81
N ASP A 826 -94.76 25.38 11.19
CA ASP A 826 -93.53 25.01 10.49
C ASP A 826 -93.82 24.17 9.22
N VAL A 827 -93.83 24.84 8.06
CA VAL A 827 -93.72 24.19 6.75
C VAL A 827 -92.83 25.07 5.86
N VAL A 828 -91.56 24.69 5.72
CA VAL A 828 -90.65 25.31 4.73
C VAL A 828 -91.17 24.98 3.33
N PRO A 829 -91.40 25.97 2.43
CA PRO A 829 -91.81 25.71 1.05
C PRO A 829 -90.81 24.82 0.33
N VAL A 830 -91.31 23.90 -0.51
CA VAL A 830 -90.48 22.89 -1.18
C VAL A 830 -89.41 23.55 -2.04
N GLU A 831 -89.74 24.65 -2.73
CA GLU A 831 -88.79 25.39 -3.56
C GLU A 831 -87.65 26.01 -2.74
N VAL A 832 -87.92 26.43 -1.49
CA VAL A 832 -86.92 26.99 -0.58
C VAL A 832 -86.00 25.88 -0.04
N HIS A 833 -86.57 24.72 0.32
CA HIS A 833 -85.79 23.56 0.73
C HIS A 833 -84.91 23.03 -0.42
N GLU A 834 -85.45 22.95 -1.64
CA GLU A 834 -84.73 22.48 -2.82
C GLU A 834 -83.65 23.47 -3.29
N ALA A 835 -83.91 24.78 -3.21
CA ALA A 835 -82.90 25.82 -3.47
C ALA A 835 -81.77 25.78 -2.42
N LEU A 836 -82.10 25.61 -1.13
CA LEU A 836 -81.11 25.45 -0.06
C LEU A 836 -80.28 24.18 -0.25
N LYS A 837 -80.92 23.06 -0.57
CA LYS A 837 -80.26 21.79 -0.89
C LYS A 837 -79.30 21.94 -2.08
N THR A 838 -79.76 22.56 -3.18
CA THR A 838 -78.92 22.84 -4.37
C THR A 838 -77.74 23.76 -4.04
N ALA A 839 -77.92 24.73 -3.14
CA ALA A 839 -76.83 25.58 -2.67
C ALA A 839 -75.83 24.80 -1.79
N MET A 840 -76.31 23.92 -0.93
CA MET A 840 -75.50 23.07 -0.06
C MET A 840 -74.72 22.01 -0.87
N GLU A 841 -75.33 21.40 -1.88
CA GLU A 841 -74.66 20.48 -2.83
C GLU A 841 -73.54 21.21 -3.61
N LYS A 842 -73.76 22.44 -4.07
CA LYS A 842 -72.74 23.27 -4.73
C LYS A 842 -71.61 23.71 -3.79
N LEU A 843 -71.93 23.98 -2.53
CA LEU A 843 -70.92 24.27 -1.49
C LEU A 843 -70.11 23.02 -1.14
N GLN A 844 -70.77 21.86 -1.04
CA GLN A 844 -70.13 20.57 -0.80
C GLN A 844 -69.20 20.18 -1.94
N SER A 845 -69.63 20.31 -3.21
CA SER A 845 -68.74 20.15 -4.38
C SER A 845 -67.51 21.03 -4.25
N ARG A 846 -67.68 22.36 -4.12
CA ARG A 846 -66.55 23.29 -4.00
C ARG A 846 -65.63 23.00 -2.82
N PHE A 847 -66.16 22.53 -1.70
CA PHE A 847 -65.34 22.13 -0.56
C PHE A 847 -64.55 20.85 -0.86
N THR A 848 -65.17 19.85 -1.50
CA THR A 848 -64.50 18.65 -1.98
C THR A 848 -63.43 18.99 -3.02
N ASP A 849 -63.71 19.87 -3.98
CA ASP A 849 -62.79 20.31 -5.03
C ASP A 849 -61.55 20.98 -4.40
N VAL A 850 -61.75 21.97 -3.52
CA VAL A 850 -60.67 22.67 -2.80
C VAL A 850 -59.89 21.74 -1.87
N MET A 851 -60.53 20.71 -1.29
CA MET A 851 -59.83 19.71 -0.48
C MET A 851 -58.97 18.76 -1.32
N HIS A 852 -59.35 18.46 -2.58
CA HIS A 852 -58.49 17.75 -3.52
C HIS A 852 -57.34 18.65 -4.00
N GLU A 853 -57.61 19.90 -4.41
CA GLU A 853 -56.55 20.86 -4.77
C GLU A 853 -55.53 21.04 -3.62
N LYS A 854 -55.99 21.05 -2.37
CA LYS A 854 -55.12 21.11 -1.18
C LYS A 854 -54.33 19.82 -0.94
N ALA A 855 -54.87 18.66 -1.29
CA ALA A 855 -54.15 17.39 -1.23
C ALA A 855 -53.06 17.33 -2.31
N ASP A 856 -53.40 17.63 -3.57
CA ASP A 856 -52.49 17.80 -4.71
C ASP A 856 -51.34 18.78 -4.39
N LEU A 857 -51.65 19.93 -3.79
CA LEU A 857 -50.65 20.92 -3.41
C LEU A 857 -49.76 20.46 -2.26
N LYS A 858 -50.27 19.61 -1.36
CA LYS A 858 -49.47 19.01 -0.28
C LYS A 858 -48.55 17.91 -0.81
N GLU A 859 -49.02 17.05 -1.71
CA GLU A 859 -48.20 16.05 -2.39
C GLU A 859 -47.09 16.71 -3.22
N ARG A 860 -47.40 17.77 -3.98
CA ARG A 860 -46.39 18.57 -4.70
C ARG A 860 -45.40 19.27 -3.76
N LEU A 861 -45.81 19.67 -2.57
CA LEU A 861 -44.92 20.27 -1.57
C LEU A 861 -43.98 19.22 -0.97
N GLU A 862 -44.48 18.04 -0.64
CA GLU A 862 -43.68 16.91 -0.17
C GLU A 862 -42.70 16.41 -1.25
N GLU A 863 -43.10 16.38 -2.52
CA GLU A 863 -42.20 16.11 -3.65
C GLU A 863 -41.12 17.20 -3.79
N LEU A 864 -41.47 18.48 -3.60
CA LEU A 864 -40.52 19.58 -3.67
C LEU A 864 -39.53 19.57 -2.49
N GLU A 865 -39.99 19.24 -1.28
CA GLU A 865 -39.13 19.03 -0.11
C GLU A 865 -38.16 17.86 -0.34
N HIS A 866 -38.62 16.73 -0.88
CA HIS A 866 -37.75 15.62 -1.26
C HIS A 866 -36.68 16.06 -2.28
N ARG A 867 -37.07 16.82 -3.31
CA ARG A 867 -36.11 17.37 -4.29
C ARG A 867 -35.13 18.36 -3.66
N CYS A 868 -35.55 19.16 -2.68
CA CYS A 868 -34.64 20.06 -1.95
C CYS A 868 -33.65 19.30 -1.06
N ILE A 869 -34.08 18.23 -0.40
CA ILE A 869 -33.21 17.33 0.38
C ILE A 869 -32.18 16.65 -0.55
N GLN A 870 -32.62 16.15 -1.71
CA GLN A 870 -31.73 15.57 -2.71
C GLN A 870 -30.70 16.59 -3.23
N LEU A 871 -31.14 17.79 -3.62
CA LEU A 871 -30.25 18.86 -4.09
C LEU A 871 -29.28 19.34 -3.01
N SER A 872 -29.66 19.29 -1.72
CA SER A 872 -28.72 19.51 -0.61
C SER A 872 -27.63 18.45 -0.60
N GLY A 873 -27.99 17.17 -0.60
CA GLY A 873 -27.01 16.07 -0.61
C GLY A 873 -26.10 16.07 -1.84
N GLU A 874 -26.63 16.43 -3.01
CA GLU A 874 -25.84 16.65 -4.22
C GLU A 874 -24.86 17.84 -4.07
N THR A 875 -25.31 18.93 -3.44
CA THR A 875 -24.45 20.10 -3.15
C THR A 875 -23.37 19.78 -2.13
N ASP A 876 -23.69 19.02 -1.08
CA ASP A 876 -22.73 18.55 -0.07
C ASP A 876 -21.68 17.63 -0.71
N THR A 877 -22.10 16.71 -1.58
CA THR A 877 -21.21 15.82 -2.37
C THR A 877 -20.29 16.63 -3.31
N ILE A 878 -20.79 17.71 -3.92
CA ILE A 878 -19.97 18.63 -4.71
C ILE A 878 -18.97 19.38 -3.80
N GLY A 879 -19.35 19.74 -2.58
CA GLY A 879 -18.47 20.30 -1.55
C GLY A 879 -17.32 19.36 -1.17
N GLU A 880 -17.63 18.08 -0.92
CA GLU A 880 -16.63 17.03 -0.67
C GLU A 880 -15.68 16.87 -1.86
N TYR A 881 -16.19 16.84 -3.10
CA TYR A 881 -15.35 16.76 -4.30
C TYR A 881 -14.41 17.96 -4.44
N ILE A 882 -14.89 19.17 -4.14
CA ILE A 882 -14.07 20.38 -4.11
C ILE A 882 -12.97 20.29 -3.04
N ALA A 883 -13.28 19.79 -1.84
CA ALA A 883 -12.30 19.61 -0.77
C ALA A 883 -11.24 18.55 -1.13
N LEU A 884 -11.66 17.41 -1.70
CA LEU A 884 -10.77 16.36 -2.20
C LEU A 884 -9.86 16.88 -3.32
N TYR A 885 -10.39 17.65 -4.27
CA TYR A 885 -9.60 18.26 -5.34
C TYR A 885 -8.59 19.30 -4.81
N GLN A 886 -8.97 20.11 -3.82
CA GLN A 886 -8.04 21.03 -3.14
C GLN A 886 -6.92 20.28 -2.41
N SER A 887 -7.24 19.21 -1.69
CA SER A 887 -6.26 18.35 -1.01
C SER A 887 -5.30 17.67 -2.00
N GLN A 888 -5.83 17.05 -3.05
CA GLN A 888 -5.03 16.43 -4.11
C GLN A 888 -4.10 17.46 -4.80
N ARG A 889 -4.60 18.68 -5.05
CA ARG A 889 -3.82 19.79 -5.62
C ARG A 889 -2.75 20.31 -4.65
N ALA A 890 -2.99 20.28 -3.34
CA ALA A 890 -1.99 20.61 -2.32
C ALA A 890 -0.87 19.56 -2.27
N ILE A 891 -1.23 18.26 -2.29
CA ILE A 891 -0.28 17.13 -2.34
C ILE A 891 0.55 17.17 -3.63
N LEU A 892 -0.05 17.50 -4.78
CA LEU A 892 0.67 17.70 -6.04
C LEU A 892 1.64 18.89 -5.97
N LYS A 893 1.23 20.03 -5.38
CA LYS A 893 2.11 21.18 -5.12
C LYS A 893 3.24 20.86 -4.13
N GLN A 894 3.02 19.96 -3.17
CA GLN A 894 4.03 19.50 -2.21
C GLN A 894 5.08 18.64 -2.91
N ARG A 895 4.65 17.59 -3.64
CA ARG A 895 5.56 16.77 -4.46
C ARG A 895 6.22 17.51 -5.63
N HIS A 896 5.71 18.67 -6.03
CA HIS A 896 6.42 19.55 -6.98
C HIS A 896 7.56 20.29 -6.28
N ARG A 897 7.29 20.93 -5.13
CA ARG A 897 8.31 21.64 -4.34
C ARG A 897 9.43 20.71 -3.86
N GLU A 898 9.10 19.51 -3.40
CA GLU A 898 10.11 18.48 -3.02
C GLU A 898 11.03 18.11 -4.19
N LYS A 899 10.49 18.07 -5.43
CA LYS A 899 11.30 17.84 -6.64
C LYS A 899 12.14 19.06 -7.00
N GLU A 900 11.59 20.27 -6.90
CA GLU A 900 12.33 21.52 -7.14
C GLU A 900 13.46 21.70 -6.14
N GLU A 901 13.24 21.39 -4.86
CA GLU A 901 14.26 21.35 -3.81
C GLU A 901 15.33 20.30 -4.11
N TYR A 902 14.94 19.06 -4.47
CA TYR A 902 15.91 18.02 -4.84
C TYR A 902 16.75 18.40 -6.07
N ILE A 903 16.12 18.97 -7.10
CA ILE A 903 16.82 19.48 -8.30
C ILE A 903 17.76 20.65 -7.92
N SER A 904 17.35 21.51 -7.00
CA SER A 904 18.16 22.63 -6.52
C SER A 904 19.37 22.16 -5.72
N ARG A 905 19.20 21.19 -4.82
CA ARG A 905 20.31 20.54 -4.08
C ARG A 905 21.27 19.85 -5.05
N LEU A 906 20.77 19.06 -5.99
CA LEU A 906 21.60 18.39 -7.01
C LEU A 906 22.34 19.39 -7.93
N ALA A 907 21.74 20.56 -8.21
CA ALA A 907 22.42 21.64 -8.93
C ALA A 907 23.51 22.32 -8.10
N GLN A 908 23.28 22.52 -6.79
CA GLN A 908 24.28 23.02 -5.85
C GLN A 908 25.45 22.02 -5.70
N ASP A 909 25.17 20.74 -5.44
CA ASP A 909 26.18 19.67 -5.31
C ASP A 909 27.08 19.60 -6.54
N LYS A 910 26.49 19.75 -7.74
CA LYS A 910 27.22 19.78 -9.01
C LYS A 910 28.12 21.01 -9.15
N GLU A 911 27.68 22.18 -8.69
CA GLU A 911 28.47 23.42 -8.74
C GLU A 911 29.56 23.42 -7.66
N GLU A 912 29.29 22.90 -6.46
CA GLU A 912 30.30 22.67 -5.43
C GLU A 912 31.36 21.65 -5.89
N MET A 913 30.96 20.55 -6.52
CA MET A 913 31.89 19.58 -7.12
C MET A 913 32.73 20.21 -8.24
N LYS A 914 32.13 21.05 -9.08
CA LYS A 914 32.84 21.82 -10.11
C LYS A 914 33.84 22.80 -9.51
N ASN A 915 33.52 23.45 -8.40
CA ASN A 915 34.43 24.33 -7.67
C ASN A 915 35.60 23.55 -7.04
N LYS A 916 35.34 22.41 -6.39
CA LYS A 916 36.40 21.52 -5.89
C LYS A 916 37.31 20.97 -7.00
N LEU A 917 36.78 20.70 -8.19
CA LEU A 917 37.58 20.30 -9.35
C LEU A 917 38.45 21.45 -9.89
N LEU A 918 37.99 22.70 -9.82
CA LEU A 918 38.80 23.87 -10.17
C LEU A 918 39.91 24.14 -9.13
N GLU A 919 39.60 24.03 -7.83
CA GLU A 919 40.59 24.12 -6.76
C GLU A 919 41.66 23.02 -6.89
N LEU A 920 41.24 21.77 -7.17
CA LEU A 920 42.14 20.65 -7.45
C LEU A 920 43.04 20.92 -8.66
N GLN A 921 42.49 21.51 -9.74
CA GLN A 921 43.26 21.90 -10.91
C GLN A 921 44.29 22.98 -10.56
N GLU A 922 43.93 23.99 -9.76
CA GLU A 922 44.86 25.04 -9.33
C GLU A 922 45.99 24.47 -8.45
N LEU A 923 45.66 23.63 -7.47
CA LEU A 923 46.64 22.97 -6.60
C LEU A 923 47.60 22.08 -7.40
N VAL A 924 47.10 21.32 -8.40
CA VAL A 924 47.95 20.52 -9.29
C VAL A 924 48.85 21.40 -10.16
N MET A 925 48.35 22.53 -10.67
CA MET A 925 49.19 23.51 -11.39
C MET A 925 50.25 24.12 -10.48
N ARG A 926 49.91 24.40 -9.21
CA ARG A 926 50.83 24.92 -8.19
C ARG A 926 51.94 23.91 -7.88
N LEU A 927 51.60 22.65 -7.61
CA LEU A 927 52.55 21.55 -7.36
C LEU A 927 53.48 21.31 -8.56
N VAL A 928 52.96 21.41 -9.79
CA VAL A 928 53.79 21.34 -11.01
C VAL A 928 54.73 22.55 -11.11
N GLY A 929 54.28 23.75 -10.74
CA GLY A 929 55.12 24.95 -10.62
C GLY A 929 56.23 24.79 -9.60
N GLU A 930 55.89 24.41 -8.36
CA GLU A 930 56.80 24.17 -7.24
C GLU A 930 57.88 23.12 -7.60
N ARG A 931 57.48 22.02 -8.25
CA ARG A 931 58.39 21.00 -8.78
C ARG A 931 59.28 21.51 -9.91
N ASN A 932 58.74 22.33 -10.82
CA ASN A 932 59.52 22.91 -11.93
C ASN A 932 60.52 23.96 -11.43
N GLU A 933 60.17 24.73 -10.39
CA GLU A 933 61.11 25.59 -9.66
C GLU A 933 62.20 24.76 -8.97
N TRP A 934 61.83 23.69 -8.26
CA TRP A 934 62.80 22.82 -7.60
C TRP A 934 63.77 22.20 -8.62
N TYR A 935 63.26 21.74 -9.76
CA TYR A 935 64.08 21.26 -10.87
C TYR A 935 64.99 22.35 -11.44
N SER A 936 64.50 23.58 -11.58
CA SER A 936 65.29 24.73 -12.04
C SER A 936 66.41 25.10 -11.05
N LYS A 937 66.10 25.10 -9.74
CA LYS A 937 67.04 25.31 -8.64
C LYS A 937 68.10 24.21 -8.58
N TYR A 938 67.69 22.95 -8.76
CA TYR A 938 68.58 21.79 -8.85
C TYR A 938 69.51 21.87 -10.07
N MET A 939 68.99 22.19 -11.25
CA MET A 939 69.78 22.33 -12.48
C MET A 939 70.76 23.51 -12.41
N ALA A 940 70.37 24.63 -11.78
CA ALA A 940 71.27 25.76 -11.54
C ALA A 940 72.41 25.40 -10.58
N ALA A 941 72.12 24.67 -9.49
CA ALA A 941 73.13 24.17 -8.56
C ALA A 941 74.07 23.12 -9.21
N ALA A 942 73.53 22.25 -10.07
CA ALA A 942 74.32 21.26 -10.81
C ALA A 942 75.23 21.89 -11.88
N GLN A 943 74.87 23.08 -12.41
CA GLN A 943 75.67 23.80 -13.40
C GLN A 943 76.74 24.73 -12.81
N ASN A 944 76.64 25.11 -11.53
CA ASN A 944 77.64 25.94 -10.84
C ASN A 944 78.02 25.36 -9.45
N PRO A 945 78.97 24.40 -9.38
CA PRO A 945 79.42 23.82 -8.10
C PRO A 945 80.14 24.80 -7.16
N ASP A 946 80.69 25.90 -7.70
CA ASP A 946 81.77 26.67 -7.07
C ASP A 946 81.31 27.92 -6.27
N LEU A 947 80.00 28.10 -6.07
CA LEU A 947 79.44 29.23 -5.32
C LEU A 947 78.80 28.86 -3.97
N LEU A 948 78.94 27.62 -3.52
CA LEU A 948 78.52 27.19 -2.17
C LEU A 948 79.45 27.65 -1.03
N ALA A 949 80.54 28.36 -1.34
CA ALA A 949 81.49 28.87 -0.36
C ALA A 949 81.27 30.33 0.09
N ASN A 950 80.55 31.15 -0.70
CA ASN A 950 80.46 32.61 -0.51
C ASN A 950 79.01 33.13 -0.52
N GLN A 951 78.17 32.62 0.39
CA GLN A 951 76.92 33.30 0.77
C GLN A 951 76.39 32.91 2.18
N ILE A 952 77.31 32.86 3.15
CA ILE A 952 76.95 33.14 4.54
C ILE A 952 77.11 34.67 4.71
N GLU A 953 76.23 35.30 5.50
CA GLU A 953 76.10 36.77 5.70
C GLU A 953 75.56 37.59 4.50
N SER A 954 74.24 37.79 4.43
CA SER A 954 73.65 39.11 4.12
C SER A 954 72.13 39.21 4.41
N ALA A 955 71.73 40.34 4.99
CA ALA A 955 70.41 40.99 4.93
C ALA A 955 69.10 40.20 5.24
N VAL A 956 68.62 40.40 6.47
CA VAL A 956 67.21 40.70 6.80
C VAL A 956 67.15 42.22 7.11
N PRO A 957 66.05 43.00 6.93
CA PRO A 957 64.73 42.76 6.29
C PRO A 957 64.43 43.77 5.12
N LEU A 958 63.16 43.83 4.67
CA LEU A 958 62.27 45.03 4.76
C LEU A 958 61.39 45.32 3.51
N GLU A 959 60.08 45.21 3.71
CA GLU A 959 58.92 45.91 3.11
C GLU A 959 58.97 46.57 1.72
N ARG A 960 57.91 46.33 0.91
CA ARG A 960 56.89 47.30 0.39
C ARG A 960 56.12 46.68 -0.82
N ARG A 961 54.89 47.08 -1.21
CA ARG A 961 53.72 47.81 -0.62
C ARG A 961 52.61 47.78 -1.72
N ILE A 962 51.50 48.51 -1.49
CA ILE A 962 50.49 48.97 -2.47
C ILE A 962 49.44 47.87 -2.80
N GLU A 963 48.20 47.86 -2.26
CA GLU A 963 47.06 48.85 -2.34
C GLU A 963 46.08 48.46 -3.49
N LEU A 964 44.73 48.58 -3.43
CA LEU A 964 43.74 49.17 -2.50
C LEU A 964 42.35 48.48 -2.64
N ASN A 965 41.55 48.46 -1.55
CA ASN A 965 40.06 48.58 -1.48
C ASN A 965 39.17 47.52 -2.22
N ALA A 966 37.87 47.31 -1.96
CA ALA A 966 36.80 47.92 -1.12
C ALA A 966 35.66 46.86 -0.96
N THR A 967 34.60 46.92 -0.13
CA THR A 967 34.06 47.86 0.90
C THR A 967 33.02 47.10 1.77
N ASP A 968 32.67 47.66 2.95
CA ASP A 968 31.39 47.66 3.71
C ASP A 968 30.49 46.38 3.81
N GLY A 969 29.95 46.00 4.97
CA GLY A 969 30.05 46.64 6.30
C GLY A 969 29.27 45.93 7.43
N GLU A 970 29.49 46.44 8.66
CA GLU A 970 28.78 46.34 9.96
C GLU A 970 27.72 45.23 10.24
N GLY A 971 27.84 44.57 11.42
CA GLY A 971 26.80 43.70 11.99
C GLY A 971 27.13 43.17 13.40
N LEU A 972 26.43 43.67 14.43
CA LEU A 972 26.76 43.47 15.86
C LEU A 972 26.49 42.06 16.44
N ARG A 973 27.17 41.80 17.58
CA ARG A 973 27.13 40.63 18.48
C ARG A 973 25.74 40.17 18.92
N GLU A 974 25.59 38.86 19.16
CA GLU A 974 24.94 38.23 20.34
C GLU A 974 25.27 36.71 20.38
N VAL A 975 25.11 35.96 21.49
CA VAL A 975 25.97 35.92 22.70
C VAL A 975 25.74 34.58 23.45
N ASN A 976 26.82 33.85 23.77
CA ASN A 976 26.88 32.66 24.66
C ASN A 976 26.05 31.41 24.18
N LEU A 977 26.13 30.18 24.74
CA LEU A 977 26.73 29.63 25.97
C LEU A 977 27.59 28.35 25.71
N THR A 978 28.16 27.87 26.83
CA THR A 978 28.90 26.64 27.22
C THR A 978 28.56 25.31 26.49
N ASP A 979 29.32 24.20 26.60
CA ASP A 979 30.17 23.70 27.70
C ASP A 979 31.49 22.99 27.29
N GLU A 980 32.40 22.87 28.25
CA GLU A 980 33.58 21.98 28.28
C GLU A 980 33.15 20.51 28.60
N PRO A 981 33.96 19.48 28.29
CA PRO A 981 34.97 19.05 29.26
C PRO A 981 36.34 18.69 28.67
N GLU A 982 37.37 19.40 29.14
CA GLU A 982 38.47 18.90 29.98
C GLU A 982 39.41 17.79 29.47
N GLN A 983 40.69 17.98 29.81
CA GLN A 983 41.80 17.07 29.55
C GLN A 983 42.14 16.29 30.82
N GLU A 984 42.34 14.97 30.73
CA GLU A 984 43.30 14.27 31.60
C GLU A 984 43.92 13.04 30.89
N ALA A 985 45.09 12.53 31.28
CA ALA A 985 46.38 13.21 31.49
C ALA A 985 47.49 12.16 31.70
N ALA A 986 48.62 12.29 30.98
CA ALA A 986 49.87 11.54 31.24
C ALA A 986 49.70 9.98 31.13
N VAL A 987 50.71 9.10 31.30
CA VAL A 987 52.04 9.17 31.92
C VAL A 987 53.11 8.51 31.04
N LEU A 988 54.31 9.12 31.06
CA LEU A 988 55.70 8.60 30.87
C LEU A 988 55.87 7.14 30.36
N GLN A 989 56.92 6.82 29.58
CA GLN A 989 58.30 7.19 29.86
C GLN A 989 59.23 6.99 28.65
N ALA A 990 60.28 7.82 28.55
CA ALA A 990 61.32 7.65 27.54
C ALA A 990 62.42 6.68 28.00
N SER A 991 62.95 5.86 27.08
CA SER A 991 64.28 5.27 27.23
C SER A 991 65.03 5.36 25.90
N SER A 992 66.30 5.76 25.98
CA SER A 992 67.18 5.94 24.83
C SER A 992 68.30 4.90 24.88
N PHE A 993 68.69 4.37 23.72
CA PHE A 993 70.09 4.14 23.34
C PHE A 993 70.21 3.98 21.81
N PRO A 994 71.33 4.39 21.18
CA PRO A 994 71.43 4.49 19.74
C PRO A 994 71.90 3.19 19.07
N SER A 995 71.46 2.97 17.83
CA SER A 995 72.04 2.03 16.89
C SER A 995 72.18 2.71 15.52
N ASN A 996 73.27 2.44 14.81
CA ASN A 996 73.73 3.26 13.69
C ASN A 996 73.57 2.55 12.34
N SER A 997 72.56 2.93 11.56
CA SER A 997 72.44 2.53 10.15
C SER A 997 71.93 3.70 9.29
N LYS A 998 72.69 4.05 8.25
CA LYS A 998 72.29 5.04 7.26
C LYS A 998 71.34 4.40 6.25
N ALA A 999 70.05 4.71 6.35
CA ALA A 999 69.10 4.64 5.24
C ALA A 999 68.52 6.06 5.01
N PRO A 1000 68.31 6.50 3.76
CA PRO A 1000 67.63 7.78 3.51
C PRO A 1000 66.17 7.68 3.99
N GLN A 1001 65.72 8.59 4.85
CA GLN A 1001 64.29 8.78 5.05
C GLN A 1001 63.65 9.37 3.77
N PRO A 1002 62.40 9.03 3.46
CA PRO A 1002 61.64 9.78 2.46
C PRO A 1002 61.48 11.23 2.92
N SER A 1003 61.40 12.15 1.94
CA SER A 1003 61.18 13.58 2.18
C SER A 1003 59.86 13.83 2.94
N PRO A 1004 59.76 14.94 3.71
CA PRO A 1004 58.46 15.39 4.21
C PRO A 1004 57.51 15.59 3.03
N GLU A 1005 56.31 15.05 3.15
CA GLU A 1005 55.23 15.23 2.17
C GLU A 1005 54.93 16.72 1.97
N ASP A 1006 54.98 17.15 0.70
CA ASP A 1006 54.76 18.51 0.25
C ASP A 1006 53.38 19.04 0.71
N PRO A 1007 53.27 20.23 1.34
CA PRO A 1007 51.99 20.77 1.79
C PRO A 1007 50.94 20.87 0.68
N THR A 1008 51.34 21.22 -0.55
CA THR A 1008 50.43 21.27 -1.70
C THR A 1008 49.93 19.87 -2.06
N ALA A 1009 50.78 18.85 -1.96
CA ALA A 1009 50.38 17.46 -2.19
C ALA A 1009 49.43 16.91 -1.10
N LYS A 1010 49.60 17.34 0.17
CA LYS A 1010 48.64 17.01 1.25
C LYS A 1010 47.27 17.60 1.00
N GLN A 1011 47.22 18.86 0.59
CA GLN A 1011 45.95 19.55 0.29
C GLN A 1011 45.22 18.88 -0.90
N ILE A 1012 45.97 18.46 -1.94
CA ILE A 1012 45.45 17.64 -3.05
C ILE A 1012 44.87 16.31 -2.54
N MET A 1013 45.60 15.59 -1.68
CA MET A 1013 45.16 14.29 -1.15
C MET A 1013 43.92 14.39 -0.24
N GLN A 1014 43.77 15.49 0.49
CA GLN A 1014 42.56 15.79 1.26
C GLN A 1014 41.38 16.11 0.33
N LEU A 1015 41.56 17.03 -0.63
CA LEU A 1015 40.50 17.45 -1.55
C LEU A 1015 40.01 16.28 -2.44
N LEU A 1016 40.92 15.39 -2.85
CA LEU A 1016 40.56 14.14 -3.54
C LEU A 1016 39.71 13.22 -2.67
N ARG A 1017 40.00 13.09 -1.36
CA ARG A 1017 39.19 12.29 -0.43
C ARG A 1017 37.78 12.88 -0.28
N GLU A 1018 37.66 14.20 -0.20
CA GLU A 1018 36.37 14.90 -0.12
C GLU A 1018 35.55 14.80 -1.42
N ILE A 1019 36.21 14.74 -2.59
CA ILE A 1019 35.55 14.49 -3.89
C ILE A 1019 35.12 13.01 -3.99
N GLN A 1020 35.89 12.08 -3.41
CA GLN A 1020 35.62 10.64 -3.43
C GLN A 1020 34.49 10.24 -2.48
N ASN A 1021 34.39 10.87 -1.30
CA ASN A 1021 33.39 10.58 -0.27
C ASN A 1021 32.49 11.82 0.04
N PRO A 1022 31.60 12.27 -0.86
CA PRO A 1022 30.76 13.44 -0.63
C PRO A 1022 29.68 13.27 0.47
N GLN A 1023 29.49 12.05 0.99
CA GLN A 1023 28.38 11.70 1.91
C GLN A 1023 28.67 11.98 3.40
N GLU A 1024 29.87 12.42 3.79
CA GLU A 1024 30.20 12.70 5.20
C GLU A 1024 29.64 14.03 5.73
N ARG A 1025 28.95 14.83 4.91
CA ARG A 1025 28.15 15.98 5.39
C ARG A 1025 26.87 15.51 6.09
N LEU A 1026 26.99 15.20 7.38
CA LEU A 1026 25.88 14.94 8.29
C LEU A 1026 24.98 16.19 8.45
N GLY A 1027 23.90 16.26 7.68
CA GLY A 1027 22.72 17.08 7.96
C GLY A 1027 21.59 16.18 8.45
N SER A 1028 21.08 16.44 9.65
CA SER A 1028 19.92 15.71 10.20
C SER A 1028 18.63 16.03 9.44
N LEU A 1029 17.64 15.12 9.52
CA LEU A 1029 16.31 15.18 8.88
C LEU A 1029 16.28 14.98 7.34
N LEU A 1030 16.42 13.73 6.90
CA LEU A 1030 15.24 12.98 6.43
C LEU A 1030 15.48 11.46 6.37
N GLU A 1031 14.63 10.68 7.03
CA GLU A 1031 14.53 9.24 6.75
C GLU A 1031 13.79 9.03 5.42
N ASN A 1032 14.49 8.54 4.40
CA ASN A 1032 13.89 8.05 3.15
C ASN A 1032 14.21 6.55 3.01
N PRO A 1033 13.24 5.64 3.19
CA PRO A 1033 13.46 4.20 3.09
C PRO A 1033 13.62 3.78 1.62
N CYS A 1034 14.82 3.95 1.07
CA CYS A 1034 15.19 3.47 -0.26
C CYS A 1034 15.38 1.95 -0.25
N ILE A 1035 14.27 1.21 -0.39
CA ILE A 1035 14.27 -0.24 -0.64
C ILE A 1035 14.98 -0.51 -1.99
N PRO A 1036 16.11 -1.26 -2.03
CA PRO A 1036 16.83 -1.50 -3.28
C PRO A 1036 16.14 -2.59 -4.12
N PHE A 1037 15.48 -2.18 -5.20
CA PHE A 1037 14.86 -3.14 -6.13
C PHE A 1037 15.89 -3.78 -7.07
N PHE A 1038 16.28 -5.02 -6.79
CA PHE A 1038 17.12 -5.83 -7.67
C PHE A 1038 16.29 -6.64 -8.66
N TYR A 1039 16.47 -6.37 -9.95
CA TYR A 1039 15.86 -7.16 -11.03
C TYR A 1039 16.73 -8.35 -11.40
N ARG A 1040 16.19 -9.56 -11.29
CA ARG A 1040 16.74 -10.79 -11.87
C ARG A 1040 15.61 -11.55 -12.57
N ALA A 1041 15.83 -11.92 -13.84
CA ALA A 1041 14.90 -12.78 -14.55
C ALA A 1041 14.96 -14.22 -14.00
N ASP A 1042 13.80 -14.84 -13.85
CA ASP A 1042 13.63 -16.28 -13.71
C ASP A 1042 13.95 -16.98 -15.05
N GLU A 1043 14.21 -18.28 -15.07
CA GLU A 1043 14.43 -19.06 -16.32
C GLU A 1043 13.19 -19.08 -17.24
N ASN A 1044 12.06 -18.55 -16.75
CA ASN A 1044 10.76 -18.48 -17.42
C ASN A 1044 10.35 -17.06 -17.85
N ASP A 1045 11.29 -16.09 -17.90
CA ASP A 1045 11.06 -14.66 -18.25
C ASP A 1045 10.09 -13.89 -17.30
N GLU A 1046 9.68 -14.47 -16.16
CA GLU A 1046 8.89 -13.77 -15.16
C GLU A 1046 9.74 -12.89 -14.23
N VAL A 1047 9.41 -11.59 -14.14
CA VAL A 1047 10.10 -10.62 -13.28
C VAL A 1047 9.53 -10.67 -11.86
N LYS A 1048 10.19 -11.42 -10.97
CA LYS A 1048 9.90 -11.37 -9.52
C LYS A 1048 10.62 -10.21 -8.87
N ILE A 1049 9.85 -9.29 -8.28
CA ILE A 1049 10.37 -8.25 -7.40
C ILE A 1049 10.63 -8.89 -6.04
N MET A 1050 11.89 -8.93 -5.60
CA MET A 1050 12.22 -9.25 -4.21
C MET A 1050 12.47 -7.96 -3.44
N VAL A 1051 11.74 -7.79 -2.35
CA VAL A 1051 12.05 -6.82 -1.29
C VAL A 1051 12.90 -7.53 -0.25
N VAL A 1052 13.94 -6.85 0.25
CA VAL A 1052 14.79 -7.27 1.36
C VAL A 1052 14.72 -6.19 2.43
#